data_AF-A0A2H4VNL2-F1
#
_entry.id   AF-A0A2H4VNL2-F1
#
_cell.length_a   1.000
_cell.length_b   1.000
_cell.length_c   1.000
_cell.angle_alpha   90.00
_cell.angle_beta   90.00
_cell.angle_gamma   90.00
#
_symmetry.space_group_name_H-M   'P 1'
#
loop_
_entity.id
_entity.type
_entity.pdbx_description
1 polymer ?
#
loop_
_entity_poly.entity_id
_entity_poly.type
_entity_poly.pdbx_seq_one_letter_code
_entity_poly.pdbx_strand_id
1 'polypeptide(L)'
;MNGIYAAEDGQNLTSNNNITHTTTNNITTTQSSSSENNAKYYDYQTDVHAAGEGTPSFTNQQITQAAIDVKKFLEGNKYLPEYITINGIKVNQATFLQLLTTTTLKINNSDNTTTPLITVNQPPAGTETTTPRTLTQTEYLTMAQNIANYIIDNGRAPSTVGTVFGNIKFQSLLYLYSRALNMHETYGALPTFLAVRPWNNIPITDTNKKTITTQDITNTATEVKNFLEYHKYLPEYITINGIVVNQATFLQLLTQTTIKINNSDTTTTELTNTQQPTTGTETTTPGTFNKDEYLELAQSILTYINTNKKAPATMNTVLGNIKFQSLLYLYSRALNMEKTYGALPTFLAVRPWNNIPITDTNKKTITTQDITNTATEVKNFLEYHKYLPEYITINGIVVNQATFLQLLTQTTLKINNNDNTPLNLTNTKTPTTGTETTTPGTLTKNEYLQLAQNIQTFIENNGQAPGTITSSLGNIKFESLLYMYSRVLSSYKTSDNILPLLITVRPWSSSNIPILDEFFTIQQITKTAIEVKNFLEGNKYLPEYITVNGVVMNQSQFIYLITTATIHLNTGDTSLISLINANKPVTGSETIAGGSILQNEYITLAKNIKNYIENNKKAPSLVSTSLGQMSYQATLYMYCRILNQNNLNHELPVFINVKPWKTANIPINDKTTFTVAEVTSAAVDVKLFVDGNGSLPEWITVGGVFLNQSQFLHLLTSSVILINSQSSGSVKPVNAGLPSTTIKDDLSAGSLSTARYVQLAEEIKTYIEENEKGPSSVTADLGTTSFKSIIYMYSRILQQYKIHQTLPSNIILKNWTTPIYDNQFTNQDIIKTAKEVKVFFDGNGYLPEYITVSKVVVNQAQFLHLLVTATLKINNSSGSSTYLQSVALPQSSYEKMNSGNINLASYITLAQSIYDHITTNQAAAGSFDINLGKISFPSQLYLFSSVLDSFQKNQQLPESIYVKAWKTARNIGTTSYGNVVVSGPYGNLMSSVKIAYIVGVHPIEWASHQAIMEAIEAYDNSLAHCYYIYKVSVTKDASNYEKGRMNGQLLANMFAVPEIKVKKYNMAIDIHSNVGNWAQTRFVFSPISGGSSEFLAWVIKNRIGWLSYFSPPSQTSPQYVTIPLIQGGIPAILYETYTYEPYDVTRSHANDFVSVVDGLVF
;
A
#
# COMPACT_ATOMS: atom_id res chain seq x y z
N MET A 1 -12.53 7.73 31.93
CA MET A 1 -11.64 8.14 33.04
C MET A 1 -11.09 9.52 32.68
N ASN A 2 -10.96 10.39 33.68
CA ASN A 2 -10.21 11.66 33.81
C ASN A 2 -9.38 12.11 32.57
N GLY A 3 -9.37 13.35 32.08
CA GLY A 3 -9.81 14.65 32.63
C GLY A 3 -8.62 15.63 32.71
N ILE A 4 -8.77 16.88 32.22
CA ILE A 4 -8.38 18.18 32.82
C ILE A 4 -8.57 19.34 31.79
N TYR A 5 -8.78 20.58 32.29
CA TYR A 5 -9.31 21.79 31.64
C TYR A 5 -8.29 22.82 31.10
N ALA A 6 -8.71 23.63 30.10
CA ALA A 6 -8.67 25.12 30.01
C ALA A 6 -9.19 25.56 28.60
N ALA A 7 -10.30 26.30 28.43
CA ALA A 7 -10.47 27.77 28.51
C ALA A 7 -9.53 28.56 27.56
N GLU A 8 -9.95 29.50 26.70
CA GLU A 8 -11.06 30.47 26.77
C GLU A 8 -11.92 30.60 25.48
N ASP A 9 -12.87 31.56 25.51
CA ASP A 9 -13.98 31.87 24.59
C ASP A 9 -13.62 32.23 23.13
N GLY A 10 -14.57 32.23 22.18
CA GLY A 10 -16.03 32.09 22.34
C GLY A 10 -16.74 31.50 21.13
N GLN A 11 -17.91 30.90 21.37
CA GLN A 11 -18.63 30.12 20.37
C GLN A 11 -19.55 30.93 19.44
N ASN A 12 -19.71 30.36 18.26
CA ASN A 12 -20.70 30.69 17.25
C ASN A 12 -21.94 29.76 17.39
N LEU A 13 -23.03 30.11 16.72
CA LEU A 13 -24.17 29.27 16.28
C LEU A 13 -25.48 29.20 17.10
N THR A 14 -26.48 29.90 16.52
CA THR A 14 -27.85 29.41 16.17
C THR A 14 -28.93 29.15 17.24
N SER A 15 -30.15 29.66 17.00
CA SER A 15 -31.20 28.83 16.35
C SER A 15 -32.56 29.54 16.05
N ASN A 16 -33.13 29.14 14.90
CA ASN A 16 -34.54 28.84 14.61
C ASN A 16 -35.72 29.86 14.67
N ASN A 17 -36.36 29.97 13.48
CA ASN A 17 -37.80 29.82 13.18
C ASN A 17 -38.80 31.00 13.25
N ASN A 18 -39.30 31.34 12.05
CA ASN A 18 -40.70 31.61 11.63
C ASN A 18 -41.73 32.20 12.62
N ILE A 19 -42.39 33.28 12.19
CA ILE A 19 -43.86 33.45 12.18
C ILE A 19 -44.27 34.51 11.13
N THR A 20 -45.50 34.42 10.63
CA THR A 20 -46.07 35.14 9.48
C THR A 20 -46.73 36.49 9.81
N HIS A 21 -46.79 37.37 8.80
CA HIS A 21 -47.65 38.57 8.60
C HIS A 21 -48.57 39.10 9.73
N THR A 22 -48.52 40.42 9.93
CA THR A 22 -49.73 41.27 10.05
C THR A 22 -49.45 42.71 9.60
N THR A 23 -50.50 43.41 9.15
CA THR A 23 -50.49 44.80 8.67
C THR A 23 -50.82 45.80 9.79
N THR A 24 -50.35 47.06 9.72
CA THR A 24 -51.20 48.29 9.68
C THR A 24 -50.42 49.62 9.66
N ASN A 25 -51.17 50.68 9.31
CA ASN A 25 -50.77 52.03 8.88
C ASN A 25 -50.21 52.99 9.94
N ASN A 26 -49.58 54.06 9.44
CA ASN A 26 -49.59 55.47 9.88
C ASN A 26 -49.56 55.85 11.37
N ILE A 27 -48.64 56.76 11.71
CA ILE A 27 -48.97 58.02 12.42
C ILE A 27 -48.13 59.17 11.85
N THR A 28 -48.75 60.35 11.78
CA THR A 28 -48.19 61.61 11.29
C THR A 28 -47.66 62.45 12.45
N THR A 29 -46.61 63.24 12.24
CA THR A 29 -46.40 64.49 13.00
C THR A 29 -46.16 65.65 12.05
N THR A 30 -47.15 66.52 11.98
CA THR A 30 -47.17 67.80 11.28
C THR A 30 -46.36 68.87 12.01
N GLN A 31 -45.73 69.78 11.27
CA GLN A 31 -45.76 71.21 11.62
C GLN A 31 -46.22 72.04 10.42
N SER A 32 -47.34 72.75 10.62
CA SER A 32 -47.74 73.98 9.93
C SER A 32 -46.74 75.12 10.23
N SER A 33 -46.67 76.28 9.57
CA SER A 33 -47.47 76.95 8.52
C SER A 33 -46.48 77.75 7.61
N SER A 34 -46.83 78.68 6.72
CA SER A 34 -48.10 79.33 6.31
C SER A 34 -47.99 79.81 4.85
N SER A 35 -49.12 80.18 4.24
CA SER A 35 -49.15 81.02 3.04
C SER A 35 -49.05 82.50 3.40
N GLU A 36 -48.16 83.28 2.76
CA GLU A 36 -48.37 84.73 2.65
C GLU A 36 -47.69 85.30 1.40
N ASN A 37 -48.45 86.09 0.63
CA ASN A 37 -47.90 86.92 -0.43
C ASN A 37 -47.14 88.07 0.19
N ASN A 38 -45.87 88.25 -0.16
CA ASN A 38 -45.29 89.60 -0.16
C ASN A 38 -44.09 89.71 -1.11
N ALA A 39 -44.26 90.53 -2.14
CA ALA A 39 -43.13 91.03 -2.90
C ALA A 39 -42.39 92.06 -2.03
N LYS A 40 -41.22 91.70 -1.52
CA LYS A 40 -40.25 92.68 -1.02
C LYS A 40 -38.98 92.63 -1.87
N TYR A 41 -38.95 93.56 -2.82
CA TYR A 41 -37.72 94.14 -3.34
C TYR A 41 -36.85 94.52 -2.14
N TYR A 42 -35.72 93.85 -1.97
CA TYR A 42 -34.62 94.44 -1.20
C TYR A 42 -33.77 95.18 -2.21
N ASP A 43 -34.02 96.49 -2.24
CA ASP A 43 -33.20 97.48 -2.93
C ASP A 43 -31.74 97.38 -2.45
N TYR A 44 -30.81 97.89 -3.26
CA TYR A 44 -29.44 98.08 -2.82
C TYR A 44 -29.46 98.94 -1.55
N GLN A 45 -28.84 98.45 -0.47
CA GLN A 45 -28.43 99.34 0.60
C GLN A 45 -27.27 100.18 0.04
N THR A 46 -27.64 101.33 -0.52
CA THR A 46 -26.74 102.34 -1.02
C THR A 46 -26.06 103.03 0.15
N ASP A 47 -24.93 102.45 0.60
CA ASP A 47 -23.88 103.31 1.12
C ASP A 47 -23.46 104.27 -0.02
N VAL A 48 -23.25 105.53 0.37
CA VAL A 48 -23.31 106.67 -0.55
C VAL A 48 -22.06 106.73 -1.42
N HIS A 49 -22.12 106.10 -2.60
CA HIS A 49 -21.14 106.34 -3.66
C HIS A 49 -21.30 107.76 -4.21
N ALA A 50 -20.21 108.53 -4.17
CA ALA A 50 -20.16 109.85 -4.78
C ALA A 50 -20.39 109.75 -6.30
N ALA A 51 -20.98 110.80 -6.89
CA ALA A 51 -21.31 110.83 -8.32
C ALA A 51 -20.04 110.71 -9.18
N GLY A 52 -19.76 109.49 -9.67
CA GLY A 52 -18.58 109.18 -10.48
C GLY A 52 -18.13 107.72 -10.44
N GLU A 53 -18.46 106.96 -9.39
CA GLU A 53 -18.06 105.54 -9.32
C GLU A 53 -18.93 104.66 -10.23
N GLY A 54 -18.29 103.99 -11.20
CA GLY A 54 -18.94 103.06 -12.12
C GLY A 54 -19.30 101.74 -11.43
N THR A 55 -20.27 101.02 -12.00
CA THR A 55 -20.73 99.71 -11.52
C THR A 55 -19.55 98.78 -11.21
N PRO A 56 -19.47 98.15 -10.02
CA PRO A 56 -18.38 97.26 -9.66
C PRO A 56 -18.14 96.19 -10.74
N SER A 57 -16.88 95.86 -11.00
CA SER A 57 -16.53 94.80 -11.96
C SER A 57 -15.39 93.94 -11.43
N PHE A 58 -15.39 92.66 -11.78
CA PHE A 58 -14.44 91.68 -11.27
C PHE A 58 -13.53 91.13 -12.38
N THR A 59 -12.27 90.84 -12.05
CA THR A 59 -11.38 90.10 -12.94
C THR A 59 -11.75 88.61 -12.98
N ASN A 60 -11.38 87.91 -14.04
CA ASN A 60 -11.53 86.44 -14.10
C ASN A 60 -10.89 85.76 -12.88
N GLN A 61 -9.72 86.25 -12.41
CA GLN A 61 -9.05 85.69 -11.24
C GLN A 61 -9.86 85.83 -9.94
N GLN A 62 -10.50 86.98 -9.72
CA GLN A 62 -11.34 87.21 -8.54
C GLN A 62 -12.57 86.27 -8.54
N ILE A 63 -13.17 86.03 -9.71
CA ILE A 63 -14.29 85.11 -9.86
C ILE A 63 -13.83 83.65 -9.69
N THR A 64 -12.69 83.26 -10.28
CA THR A 64 -12.09 81.92 -10.10
C THR A 64 -11.73 81.63 -8.65
N GLN A 65 -11.17 82.59 -7.91
CA GLN A 65 -10.87 82.41 -6.49
C GLN A 65 -12.15 82.17 -5.67
N ALA A 66 -13.20 82.98 -5.89
CA ALA A 66 -14.50 82.77 -5.26
C ALA A 66 -15.12 81.41 -5.66
N ALA A 67 -14.89 80.94 -6.89
CA ALA A 67 -15.35 79.64 -7.38
C ALA A 67 -14.68 78.46 -6.65
N ILE A 68 -13.38 78.58 -6.39
CA ILE A 68 -12.61 77.60 -5.60
C ILE A 68 -13.13 77.53 -4.16
N ASP A 69 -13.41 78.68 -3.54
CA ASP A 69 -13.88 78.72 -2.15
C ASP A 69 -15.34 78.27 -2.01
N VAL A 70 -16.20 78.59 -2.99
CA VAL A 70 -17.54 78.00 -3.08
C VAL A 70 -17.45 76.48 -3.28
N LYS A 71 -16.61 75.96 -4.20
CA LYS A 71 -16.41 74.51 -4.36
C LYS A 71 -16.07 73.83 -3.02
N LYS A 72 -15.08 74.35 -2.28
CA LYS A 72 -14.71 73.84 -0.95
C LYS A 72 -15.88 73.87 0.02
N PHE A 73 -16.63 74.97 0.06
CA PHE A 73 -17.81 75.11 0.93
C PHE A 73 -18.89 74.09 0.60
N LEU A 74 -19.24 73.89 -0.67
CA LEU A 74 -20.26 72.92 -1.10
C LEU A 74 -19.84 71.49 -0.78
N GLU A 75 -18.56 71.15 -0.96
CA GLU A 75 -18.02 69.82 -0.69
C GLU A 75 -18.04 69.47 0.80
N GLY A 76 -17.78 70.44 1.68
CA GLY A 76 -17.88 70.29 3.13
C GLY A 76 -19.31 70.29 3.68
N ASN A 77 -20.18 71.19 3.18
CA ASN A 77 -21.45 71.51 3.84
C ASN A 77 -22.71 70.95 3.17
N LYS A 78 -22.66 70.57 1.87
CA LYS A 78 -23.78 70.01 1.08
C LYS A 78 -24.99 70.94 0.84
N TYR A 79 -24.91 72.22 1.20
CA TYR A 79 -25.88 73.27 0.87
C TYR A 79 -25.19 74.50 0.26
N LEU A 80 -25.93 75.37 -0.44
CA LEU A 80 -25.38 76.60 -1.02
C LEU A 80 -25.16 77.68 0.06
N PRO A 81 -24.07 78.46 0.02
CA PRO A 81 -23.89 79.62 0.90
C PRO A 81 -24.95 80.68 0.57
N GLU A 82 -25.44 81.39 1.59
CA GLU A 82 -26.48 82.42 1.44
C GLU A 82 -26.02 83.57 0.50
N TYR A 83 -24.78 84.01 0.69
CA TYR A 83 -24.08 84.99 -0.14
C TYR A 83 -22.67 84.51 -0.46
N ILE A 84 -22.17 84.84 -1.64
CA ILE A 84 -20.79 84.60 -2.07
C ILE A 84 -20.04 85.93 -1.96
N THR A 85 -18.83 85.94 -1.38
CA THR A 85 -18.01 87.15 -1.30
C THR A 85 -16.96 87.14 -2.41
N ILE A 86 -16.93 88.18 -3.25
CA ILE A 86 -15.95 88.37 -4.32
C ILE A 86 -15.27 89.73 -4.09
N ASN A 87 -13.96 89.73 -3.81
CA ASN A 87 -13.19 90.94 -3.55
C ASN A 87 -13.86 91.90 -2.52
N GLY A 88 -14.42 91.35 -1.44
CA GLY A 88 -15.14 92.08 -0.40
C GLY A 88 -16.63 92.36 -0.67
N ILE A 89 -17.10 92.21 -1.92
CA ILE A 89 -18.50 92.44 -2.30
C ILE A 89 -19.32 91.16 -2.14
N LYS A 90 -20.47 91.24 -1.46
CA LYS A 90 -21.43 90.12 -1.34
C LYS A 90 -22.34 90.06 -2.57
N VAL A 91 -22.39 88.93 -3.24
CA VAL A 91 -23.30 88.64 -4.35
C VAL A 91 -24.23 87.46 -4.02
N ASN A 92 -25.42 87.45 -4.60
CA ASN A 92 -26.35 86.32 -4.45
C ASN A 92 -25.92 85.14 -5.36
N GLN A 93 -26.50 83.96 -5.11
CA GLN A 93 -26.16 82.71 -5.81
C GLN A 93 -26.45 82.78 -7.33
N ALA A 94 -27.51 83.47 -7.75
CA ALA A 94 -27.91 83.57 -9.16
C ALA A 94 -26.97 84.48 -9.95
N THR A 95 -26.57 85.61 -9.36
CA THR A 95 -25.50 86.48 -9.88
C THR A 95 -24.20 85.71 -9.94
N PHE A 96 -23.88 84.89 -8.93
CA PHE A 96 -22.67 84.08 -8.96
C PHE A 96 -22.68 83.04 -10.10
N LEU A 97 -23.81 82.37 -10.39
CA LEU A 97 -23.91 81.47 -11.54
C LEU A 97 -23.63 82.18 -12.87
N GLN A 98 -24.12 83.41 -13.04
CA GLN A 98 -23.80 84.22 -14.23
C GLN A 98 -22.31 84.54 -14.31
N LEU A 99 -21.68 84.97 -13.21
CA LEU A 99 -20.24 85.26 -13.20
C LEU A 99 -19.42 84.00 -13.53
N LEU A 100 -19.79 82.83 -12.98
CA LEU A 100 -19.15 81.55 -13.28
C LEU A 100 -19.24 81.19 -14.78
N THR A 101 -20.42 81.27 -15.40
CA THR A 101 -20.59 80.90 -16.81
C THR A 101 -19.92 81.93 -17.75
N THR A 102 -20.04 83.22 -17.46
CA THR A 102 -19.36 84.28 -18.21
C THR A 102 -17.83 84.14 -18.12
N THR A 103 -17.25 83.92 -16.93
CA THR A 103 -15.80 83.71 -16.79
C THR A 103 -15.34 82.41 -17.46
N THR A 104 -16.14 81.33 -17.43
CA THR A 104 -15.84 80.10 -18.19
C THR A 104 -15.76 80.36 -19.69
N LEU A 105 -16.70 81.12 -20.25
CA LEU A 105 -16.69 81.50 -21.69
C LEU A 105 -15.54 82.44 -22.03
N LYS A 106 -15.27 83.44 -21.18
CA LYS A 106 -14.15 84.38 -21.34
C LYS A 106 -12.80 83.67 -21.36
N ILE A 107 -12.57 82.74 -20.43
CA ILE A 107 -11.35 81.92 -20.39
C ILE A 107 -11.21 81.11 -21.68
N ASN A 108 -12.27 80.46 -22.16
CA ASN A 108 -12.24 79.73 -23.43
C ASN A 108 -11.85 80.63 -24.62
N ASN A 109 -12.29 81.88 -24.61
CA ASN A 109 -12.04 82.86 -25.66
C ASN A 109 -10.77 83.70 -25.43
N SER A 110 -9.99 83.42 -24.37
CA SER A 110 -8.81 84.20 -23.94
C SER A 110 -9.10 85.69 -23.65
N ASP A 111 -10.33 86.02 -23.26
CA ASP A 111 -10.77 87.36 -22.89
C ASP A 111 -10.48 87.65 -21.40
N ASN A 112 -9.61 88.63 -21.15
CA ASN A 112 -9.20 89.06 -19.82
C ASN A 112 -9.87 90.36 -19.33
N THR A 113 -10.87 90.87 -20.04
CA THR A 113 -11.64 92.05 -19.60
C THR A 113 -12.38 91.77 -18.29
N THR A 114 -12.60 92.79 -17.46
CA THR A 114 -13.43 92.63 -16.25
C THR A 114 -14.88 92.35 -16.62
N THR A 115 -15.60 91.65 -15.74
CA THR A 115 -17.03 91.37 -15.87
C THR A 115 -17.79 92.29 -14.92
N PRO A 116 -18.64 93.21 -15.43
CA PRO A 116 -19.48 94.07 -14.59
C PRO A 116 -20.44 93.25 -13.73
N LEU A 117 -20.67 93.71 -12.50
CA LEU A 117 -21.68 93.19 -11.59
C LEU A 117 -23.07 93.56 -12.12
N ILE A 118 -23.93 92.55 -12.28
CA ILE A 118 -25.35 92.73 -12.57
C ILE A 118 -26.21 92.05 -11.50
N THR A 119 -27.40 92.61 -11.25
CA THR A 119 -28.38 92.01 -10.34
C THR A 119 -29.14 90.91 -11.06
N VAL A 120 -28.98 89.65 -10.63
CA VAL A 120 -29.71 88.50 -11.17
C VAL A 120 -30.67 87.98 -10.10
N ASN A 121 -31.94 87.78 -10.46
CA ASN A 121 -32.93 87.22 -9.55
C ASN A 121 -32.72 85.71 -9.35
N GLN A 122 -33.02 85.24 -8.13
CA GLN A 122 -32.99 83.82 -7.79
C GLN A 122 -34.04 83.02 -8.61
N PRO A 123 -33.76 81.75 -8.95
CA PRO A 123 -34.71 80.90 -9.66
C PRO A 123 -35.84 80.41 -8.74
N PRO A 124 -37.01 80.03 -9.29
CA PRO A 124 -37.97 79.19 -8.58
C PRO A 124 -37.41 77.78 -8.32
N ALA A 125 -38.09 76.98 -7.50
CA ALA A 125 -37.72 75.59 -7.27
C ALA A 125 -37.66 74.78 -8.59
N GLY A 126 -36.61 73.99 -8.76
CA GLY A 126 -36.37 73.15 -9.94
C GLY A 126 -36.31 71.66 -9.62
N THR A 127 -36.58 70.81 -10.61
CA THR A 127 -36.46 69.36 -10.52
C THR A 127 -35.12 68.87 -11.06
N GLU A 128 -34.59 67.78 -10.52
CA GLU A 128 -33.36 67.17 -11.03
C GLU A 128 -33.64 65.76 -11.52
N THR A 129 -33.35 65.50 -12.79
CA THR A 129 -33.52 64.19 -13.44
C THR A 129 -32.24 63.71 -14.13
N THR A 130 -31.13 64.42 -13.92
CA THR A 130 -29.82 64.09 -14.47
C THR A 130 -29.32 62.73 -13.99
N THR A 131 -28.96 61.88 -14.95
CA THR A 131 -28.21 60.65 -14.68
C THR A 131 -26.70 60.93 -14.63
N PRO A 132 -25.91 60.24 -13.76
CA PRO A 132 -24.47 60.40 -13.71
C PRO A 132 -23.77 60.24 -15.07
N ARG A 133 -23.00 61.25 -15.48
CA ARG A 133 -22.34 61.30 -16.79
C ARG A 133 -21.13 62.24 -16.78
N THR A 134 -20.46 62.37 -17.92
CA THR A 134 -19.47 63.41 -18.21
C THR A 134 -19.97 64.28 -19.37
N LEU A 135 -19.83 65.60 -19.23
CA LEU A 135 -19.92 66.58 -20.31
C LEU A 135 -18.55 66.77 -20.94
N THR A 136 -18.48 66.77 -22.27
CA THR A 136 -17.33 67.26 -23.03
C THR A 136 -17.18 68.78 -22.89
N GLN A 137 -15.99 69.29 -23.20
CA GLN A 137 -15.70 70.73 -23.24
C GLN A 137 -16.70 71.51 -24.09
N THR A 138 -17.00 71.04 -25.31
CA THR A 138 -18.00 71.66 -26.19
C THR A 138 -19.39 71.68 -25.55
N GLU A 139 -19.84 70.57 -24.95
CA GLU A 139 -21.19 70.48 -24.36
C GLU A 139 -21.35 71.42 -23.15
N TYR A 140 -20.38 71.51 -22.23
CA TYR A 140 -20.52 72.43 -21.09
C TYR A 140 -20.28 73.90 -21.48
N LEU A 141 -19.48 74.21 -22.51
CA LEU A 141 -19.36 75.58 -23.02
C LEU A 141 -20.64 76.04 -23.72
N THR A 142 -21.25 75.20 -24.55
CA THR A 142 -22.58 75.47 -25.12
C THR A 142 -23.62 75.67 -24.01
N MET A 143 -23.57 74.85 -22.95
CA MET A 143 -24.43 75.02 -21.79
C MET A 143 -24.18 76.35 -21.04
N ALA A 144 -22.92 76.77 -20.89
CA ALA A 144 -22.56 78.04 -20.26
C ALA A 144 -23.13 79.23 -21.06
N GLN A 145 -23.03 79.18 -22.40
CA GLN A 145 -23.60 80.19 -23.28
C GLN A 145 -25.13 80.24 -23.17
N ASN A 146 -25.80 79.07 -23.15
CA ASN A 146 -27.25 79.01 -23.00
C ASN A 146 -27.72 79.57 -21.65
N ILE A 147 -26.98 79.32 -20.56
CA ILE A 147 -27.27 79.89 -19.23
C ILE A 147 -27.05 81.41 -19.23
N ALA A 148 -25.95 81.89 -19.83
CA ALA A 148 -25.66 83.32 -19.92
C ALA A 148 -26.76 84.06 -20.71
N ASN A 149 -27.16 83.54 -21.88
CA ASN A 149 -28.24 84.09 -22.69
C ASN A 149 -29.57 84.10 -21.90
N TYR A 150 -29.94 82.99 -21.27
CA TYR A 150 -31.16 82.91 -20.46
C TYR A 150 -31.20 83.98 -19.36
N ILE A 151 -30.07 84.22 -18.70
CA ILE A 151 -29.96 85.23 -17.63
C ILE A 151 -30.11 86.65 -18.18
N ILE A 152 -29.50 86.94 -19.34
CA ILE A 152 -29.66 88.22 -20.05
C ILE A 152 -31.13 88.45 -20.44
N ASP A 153 -31.78 87.44 -21.02
CA ASP A 153 -33.14 87.55 -21.54
C ASP A 153 -34.23 87.63 -20.44
N ASN A 154 -33.98 87.01 -19.27
CA ASN A 154 -35.01 86.83 -18.23
C ASN A 154 -34.71 87.55 -16.90
N GLY A 155 -33.53 88.17 -16.74
CA GLY A 155 -33.09 88.83 -15.51
C GLY A 155 -33.02 87.90 -14.28
N ARG A 156 -32.98 86.58 -14.47
CA ARG A 156 -33.00 85.55 -13.43
C ARG A 156 -32.21 84.32 -13.85
N ALA A 157 -31.65 83.58 -12.89
CA ALA A 157 -31.03 82.29 -13.17
C ALA A 157 -32.09 81.24 -13.58
N PRO A 158 -31.72 80.22 -14.38
CA PRO A 158 -32.58 79.08 -14.65
C PRO A 158 -32.70 78.18 -13.42
N SER A 159 -33.91 77.68 -13.13
CA SER A 159 -34.12 76.68 -12.07
C SER A 159 -33.53 75.31 -12.43
N THR A 160 -33.55 74.97 -13.73
CA THR A 160 -32.99 73.76 -14.32
C THR A 160 -32.50 74.03 -15.73
N VAL A 161 -31.45 73.33 -16.18
CA VAL A 161 -31.06 73.25 -17.59
C VAL A 161 -31.27 71.83 -18.09
N GLY A 162 -32.10 71.69 -19.12
CA GLY A 162 -32.35 70.40 -19.78
C GLY A 162 -31.15 69.96 -20.63
N THR A 163 -30.78 68.69 -20.51
CA THR A 163 -29.77 68.04 -21.36
C THR A 163 -30.35 66.75 -21.95
N VAL A 164 -29.65 66.15 -22.91
CA VAL A 164 -30.03 64.84 -23.49
C VAL A 164 -29.96 63.67 -22.49
N PHE A 165 -29.56 63.91 -21.24
CA PHE A 165 -29.44 62.92 -20.15
C PHE A 165 -30.09 63.38 -18.83
N GLY A 166 -30.97 64.40 -18.89
CA GLY A 166 -31.82 64.86 -17.79
C GLY A 166 -31.64 66.35 -17.44
N ASN A 167 -32.48 66.84 -16.54
CA ASN A 167 -32.49 68.23 -16.06
C ASN A 167 -31.47 68.41 -14.94
N ILE A 168 -30.45 69.24 -15.17
CA ILE A 168 -29.46 69.64 -14.16
C ILE A 168 -30.05 70.83 -13.40
N LYS A 169 -30.23 70.74 -12.08
CA LYS A 169 -30.80 71.87 -11.30
C LYS A 169 -29.75 72.94 -10.98
N PHE A 170 -30.24 74.13 -10.64
CA PHE A 170 -29.45 75.31 -10.28
C PHE A 170 -28.24 75.05 -9.37
N GLN A 171 -28.41 74.31 -8.26
CA GLN A 171 -27.35 73.99 -7.32
C GLN A 171 -26.20 73.21 -8.00
N SER A 172 -26.56 72.23 -8.84
CA SER A 172 -25.61 71.38 -9.57
C SER A 172 -24.87 72.16 -10.66
N LEU A 173 -25.51 73.17 -11.28
CA LEU A 173 -24.86 74.08 -12.24
C LEU A 173 -23.80 74.95 -11.55
N LEU A 174 -24.11 75.52 -10.38
CA LEU A 174 -23.14 76.26 -9.58
C LEU A 174 -21.91 75.41 -9.26
N TYR A 175 -22.11 74.19 -8.76
CA TYR A 175 -20.99 73.29 -8.45
C TYR A 175 -20.21 72.85 -9.69
N LEU A 176 -20.88 72.62 -10.83
CA LEU A 176 -20.26 72.26 -12.09
C LEU A 176 -19.28 73.34 -12.59
N TYR A 177 -19.72 74.61 -12.68
CA TYR A 177 -18.84 75.68 -13.13
C TYR A 177 -17.83 76.12 -12.07
N SER A 178 -18.14 76.00 -10.78
CA SER A 178 -17.13 76.18 -9.72
C SER A 178 -15.99 75.16 -9.85
N ARG A 179 -16.29 73.90 -10.20
CA ARG A 179 -15.29 72.88 -10.53
C ARG A 179 -14.55 73.18 -11.82
N ALA A 180 -15.23 73.63 -12.87
CA ALA A 180 -14.61 74.03 -14.14
C ALA A 180 -13.50 75.08 -13.94
N LEU A 181 -13.79 76.14 -13.18
CA LEU A 181 -12.83 77.21 -12.88
C LEU A 181 -11.73 76.75 -11.92
N ASN A 182 -12.04 75.95 -10.90
CA ASN A 182 -11.02 75.33 -10.04
C ASN A 182 -10.04 74.45 -10.85
N MET A 183 -10.53 73.69 -11.83
CA MET A 183 -9.67 72.89 -12.70
C MET A 183 -8.81 73.75 -13.63
N HIS A 184 -9.36 74.84 -14.18
CA HIS A 184 -8.59 75.81 -14.93
C HIS A 184 -7.43 76.38 -14.08
N GLU A 185 -7.69 76.81 -12.85
CA GLU A 185 -6.66 77.30 -11.95
C GLU A 185 -5.58 76.23 -11.65
N THR A 186 -6.03 74.98 -11.41
CA THR A 186 -5.13 73.89 -11.01
C THR A 186 -4.25 73.40 -12.16
N TYR A 187 -4.72 73.48 -13.41
CA TYR A 187 -4.08 72.82 -14.56
C TYR A 187 -3.78 73.75 -15.74
N GLY A 188 -4.05 75.05 -15.63
CA GLY A 188 -3.78 76.06 -16.67
C GLY A 188 -4.68 75.96 -17.91
N ALA A 189 -5.72 75.13 -17.89
CA ALA A 189 -6.64 74.94 -19.00
C ALA A 189 -8.02 74.47 -18.50
N LEU A 190 -9.07 74.92 -19.17
CA LEU A 190 -10.41 74.38 -18.95
C LEU A 190 -10.46 72.86 -19.22
N PRO A 191 -11.17 72.08 -18.40
CA PRO A 191 -11.15 70.63 -18.50
C PRO A 191 -11.79 70.11 -19.78
N THR A 192 -11.20 69.07 -20.38
CA THR A 192 -11.77 68.38 -21.55
C THR A 192 -13.10 67.68 -21.22
N PHE A 193 -13.27 67.30 -19.95
CA PHE A 193 -14.34 66.48 -19.42
C PHE A 193 -14.76 66.97 -18.03
N LEU A 194 -16.05 67.15 -17.77
CA LEU A 194 -16.61 67.46 -16.45
C LEU A 194 -17.69 66.47 -16.04
N ALA A 195 -17.52 65.83 -14.89
CA ALA A 195 -18.51 64.88 -14.38
C ALA A 195 -19.75 65.59 -13.80
N VAL A 196 -20.94 65.18 -14.22
CA VAL A 196 -22.23 65.65 -13.70
C VAL A 196 -22.91 64.49 -12.97
N ARG A 197 -23.45 64.75 -11.78
CA ARG A 197 -24.27 63.82 -10.98
C ARG A 197 -25.36 64.64 -10.28
N PRO A 198 -26.45 64.00 -9.78
CA PRO A 198 -27.40 64.66 -8.89
C PRO A 198 -26.70 65.34 -7.70
N TRP A 199 -27.27 66.46 -7.25
CA TRP A 199 -26.74 67.28 -6.14
C TRP A 199 -26.37 66.49 -4.88
N ASN A 200 -27.14 65.47 -4.55
CA ASN A 200 -26.97 64.68 -3.34
C ASN A 200 -25.69 63.80 -3.39
N ASN A 201 -25.01 63.74 -4.54
CA ASN A 201 -23.89 62.84 -4.81
C ASN A 201 -22.54 63.60 -4.94
N ILE A 202 -22.38 64.71 -4.20
CA ILE A 202 -21.13 65.50 -4.09
C ILE A 202 -20.31 65.08 -2.84
N PRO A 203 -18.96 65.05 -2.87
CA PRO A 203 -18.07 65.65 -3.85
C PRO A 203 -17.96 64.81 -5.14
N ILE A 204 -17.54 65.47 -6.22
CA ILE A 204 -17.24 64.84 -7.50
C ILE A 204 -15.76 65.14 -7.82
N THR A 205 -14.96 64.09 -7.93
CA THR A 205 -13.56 64.18 -8.37
C THR A 205 -13.50 64.21 -9.89
N ASP A 206 -12.90 65.25 -10.46
CA ASP A 206 -12.59 65.32 -11.89
C ASP A 206 -11.14 64.89 -12.18
N THR A 207 -10.84 64.70 -13.46
CA THR A 207 -9.50 64.39 -13.96
C THR A 207 -9.19 65.26 -15.18
N ASN A 208 -7.93 65.70 -15.30
CA ASN A 208 -7.45 66.50 -16.43
C ASN A 208 -6.97 65.64 -17.62
N LYS A 209 -7.09 64.31 -17.52
CA LYS A 209 -6.66 63.38 -18.57
C LYS A 209 -7.49 63.54 -19.84
N LYS A 210 -6.80 63.74 -20.97
CA LYS A 210 -7.40 63.99 -22.28
C LYS A 210 -7.82 62.71 -23.02
N THR A 211 -7.32 61.55 -22.60
CA THR A 211 -7.45 60.27 -23.31
C THR A 211 -7.60 59.10 -22.33
N ILE A 212 -8.17 57.99 -22.82
CA ILE A 212 -8.31 56.73 -22.10
C ILE A 212 -7.45 55.66 -22.78
N THR A 213 -6.67 54.89 -22.01
CA THR A 213 -5.89 53.75 -22.52
C THR A 213 -6.65 52.44 -22.44
N THR A 214 -6.24 51.44 -23.23
CA THR A 214 -6.74 50.06 -23.10
C THR A 214 -6.52 49.51 -21.68
N GLN A 215 -5.37 49.82 -21.06
CA GLN A 215 -5.04 49.41 -19.69
C GLN A 215 -6.00 50.00 -18.63
N ASP A 216 -6.42 51.26 -18.78
CA ASP A 216 -7.41 51.89 -17.89
C ASP A 216 -8.76 51.17 -17.96
N ILE A 217 -9.18 50.80 -19.18
CA ILE A 217 -10.44 50.10 -19.42
C ILE A 217 -10.36 48.66 -18.89
N THR A 218 -9.27 47.94 -19.15
CA THR A 218 -9.00 46.59 -18.61
C THR A 218 -8.95 46.56 -17.07
N ASN A 219 -8.36 47.60 -16.45
CA ASN A 219 -8.41 47.75 -14.98
C ASN A 219 -9.84 47.95 -14.48
N THR A 220 -10.58 48.88 -15.09
CA THR A 220 -11.97 49.16 -14.70
C THR A 220 -12.89 47.95 -14.96
N ALA A 221 -12.62 47.15 -16.00
CA ALA A 221 -13.33 45.91 -16.31
C ALA A 221 -13.21 44.86 -15.20
N THR A 222 -12.05 44.80 -14.54
CA THR A 222 -11.82 43.95 -13.36
C THR A 222 -12.71 44.39 -12.19
N GLU A 223 -12.74 45.69 -11.90
CA GLU A 223 -13.55 46.27 -10.82
C GLU A 223 -15.04 46.07 -11.07
N VAL A 224 -15.50 46.34 -12.30
CA VAL A 224 -16.90 46.15 -12.71
C VAL A 224 -17.29 44.68 -12.66
N LYS A 225 -16.49 43.74 -13.19
CA LYS A 225 -16.71 42.29 -13.03
C LYS A 225 -16.98 41.94 -11.56
N ASN A 226 -16.08 42.34 -10.67
CA ASN A 226 -16.16 42.01 -9.24
C ASN A 226 -17.38 42.65 -8.57
N PHE A 227 -17.75 43.88 -8.95
CA PHE A 227 -18.99 44.53 -8.52
C PHE A 227 -20.22 43.73 -8.96
N LEU A 228 -20.32 43.32 -10.22
CA LEU A 228 -21.46 42.54 -10.74
C LEU A 228 -21.58 41.18 -10.06
N GLU A 229 -20.46 40.52 -9.78
CA GLU A 229 -20.42 39.22 -9.12
C GLU A 229 -20.87 39.29 -7.66
N TYR A 230 -20.56 40.38 -6.95
CA TYR A 230 -20.98 40.61 -5.57
C TYR A 230 -22.43 41.13 -5.48
N HIS A 231 -22.76 42.20 -6.22
CA HIS A 231 -24.02 42.93 -6.09
C HIS A 231 -25.19 42.37 -6.94
N LYS A 232 -24.92 41.64 -8.03
CA LYS A 232 -25.94 41.10 -8.96
C LYS A 232 -26.79 42.14 -9.72
N TYR A 233 -26.41 43.41 -9.70
CA TYR A 233 -26.99 44.49 -10.50
C TYR A 233 -25.89 45.36 -11.13
N LEU A 234 -26.22 46.13 -12.19
CA LEU A 234 -25.25 47.02 -12.83
C LEU A 234 -24.98 48.26 -11.96
N PRO A 235 -23.72 48.72 -11.82
CA PRO A 235 -23.40 49.95 -11.09
C PRO A 235 -24.04 51.16 -11.78
N GLU A 236 -24.56 52.12 -11.00
CA GLU A 236 -25.25 53.31 -11.52
C GLU A 236 -24.38 54.11 -12.51
N TYR A 237 -23.08 54.19 -12.21
CA TYR A 237 -22.04 54.77 -13.06
C TYR A 237 -20.72 54.03 -12.87
N ILE A 238 -19.80 54.23 -13.81
CA ILE A 238 -18.49 53.58 -13.83
C ILE A 238 -17.43 54.67 -13.91
N THR A 239 -16.34 54.55 -13.15
CA THR A 239 -15.27 55.56 -13.11
C THR A 239 -13.99 54.97 -13.70
N ILE A 240 -13.62 55.40 -14.90
CA ILE A 240 -12.40 54.97 -15.59
C ILE A 240 -11.30 55.99 -15.32
N ASN A 241 -10.35 55.68 -14.44
CA ASN A 241 -9.17 56.55 -14.20
C ASN A 241 -9.55 58.02 -13.86
N GLY A 242 -10.66 58.19 -13.13
CA GLY A 242 -11.27 59.49 -12.77
C GLY A 242 -12.39 59.99 -13.70
N ILE A 243 -12.57 59.42 -14.89
CA ILE A 243 -13.64 59.82 -15.84
C ILE A 243 -14.93 59.06 -15.54
N VAL A 244 -16.03 59.77 -15.33
CA VAL A 244 -17.35 59.17 -15.04
C VAL A 244 -18.09 58.84 -16.34
N VAL A 245 -18.38 57.56 -16.58
CA VAL A 245 -19.11 57.07 -17.75
C VAL A 245 -20.38 56.31 -17.34
N ASN A 246 -21.36 56.28 -18.24
CA ASN A 246 -22.53 55.41 -18.10
C ASN A 246 -22.22 53.97 -18.57
N GLN A 247 -23.09 53.03 -18.22
CA GLN A 247 -22.92 51.60 -18.53
C GLN A 247 -22.82 51.33 -20.05
N ALA A 248 -23.58 52.06 -20.88
CA ALA A 248 -23.60 51.89 -22.33
C ALA A 248 -22.29 52.35 -23.02
N THR A 249 -21.74 53.47 -22.57
CA THR A 249 -20.41 53.95 -22.98
C THR A 249 -19.35 52.97 -22.51
N PHE A 250 -19.48 52.39 -21.32
CA PHE A 250 -18.56 51.35 -20.86
C PHE A 250 -18.62 50.09 -21.72
N LEU A 251 -19.81 49.62 -22.13
CA LEU A 251 -19.93 48.47 -23.05
C LEU A 251 -19.22 48.74 -24.38
N GLN A 252 -19.33 49.95 -24.95
CA GLN A 252 -18.58 50.35 -26.15
C GLN A 252 -17.06 50.28 -25.92
N LEU A 253 -16.58 50.83 -24.79
CA LEU A 253 -15.17 50.83 -24.45
C LEU A 253 -14.62 49.42 -24.21
N LEU A 254 -15.40 48.54 -23.58
CA LEU A 254 -15.07 47.13 -23.37
C LEU A 254 -14.90 46.38 -24.71
N THR A 255 -15.86 46.49 -25.64
CA THR A 255 -15.80 45.79 -26.93
C THR A 255 -14.71 46.35 -27.83
N GLN A 256 -14.53 47.68 -27.87
CA GLN A 256 -13.44 48.32 -28.60
C GLN A 256 -12.07 47.93 -28.05
N THR A 257 -11.90 47.89 -26.73
CA THR A 257 -10.65 47.47 -26.09
C THR A 257 -10.34 45.99 -26.37
N THR A 258 -11.36 45.13 -26.37
CA THR A 258 -11.22 43.71 -26.74
C THR A 258 -10.69 43.55 -28.17
N ILE A 259 -11.23 44.30 -29.14
CA ILE A 259 -10.76 44.29 -30.53
C ILE A 259 -9.36 44.91 -30.67
N LYS A 260 -9.10 46.03 -29.99
CA LYS A 260 -7.79 46.68 -30.00
C LYS A 260 -6.68 45.76 -29.50
N ILE A 261 -6.89 45.11 -28.35
CA ILE A 261 -5.92 44.15 -27.79
C ILE A 261 -5.70 42.97 -28.74
N ASN A 262 -6.77 42.43 -29.35
CA ASN A 262 -6.61 41.37 -30.35
C ASN A 262 -5.72 41.80 -31.54
N ASN A 263 -5.85 43.05 -31.97
CA ASN A 263 -5.12 43.60 -33.10
C ASN A 263 -3.77 44.23 -32.71
N SER A 264 -3.35 44.12 -31.43
CA SER A 264 -2.17 44.80 -30.86
C SER A 264 -2.17 46.34 -31.03
N ASP A 265 -3.36 46.94 -31.12
CA ASP A 265 -3.55 48.39 -31.24
C ASP A 265 -3.45 49.07 -29.86
N THR A 266 -2.40 49.88 -29.69
CA THR A 266 -2.11 50.63 -28.46
C THR A 266 -2.59 52.09 -28.50
N THR A 267 -3.29 52.51 -29.57
CA THR A 267 -3.82 53.87 -29.67
C THR A 267 -4.81 54.16 -28.55
N THR A 268 -4.86 55.41 -28.08
CA THR A 268 -5.86 55.85 -27.10
C THR A 268 -7.26 55.77 -27.68
N THR A 269 -8.26 55.59 -26.82
CA THR A 269 -9.67 55.55 -27.22
C THR A 269 -10.36 56.88 -26.85
N GLU A 270 -11.06 57.47 -27.82
CA GLU A 270 -11.89 58.66 -27.59
C GLU A 270 -13.16 58.31 -26.84
N LEU A 271 -13.58 59.18 -25.92
CA LEU A 271 -14.82 59.01 -25.16
C LEU A 271 -16.02 59.44 -26.01
N THR A 272 -16.94 58.51 -26.31
CA THR A 272 -18.20 58.86 -27.02
C THR A 272 -19.42 58.79 -26.11
N ASN A 273 -20.36 59.70 -26.30
CA ASN A 273 -21.55 59.82 -25.46
C ASN A 273 -22.67 58.84 -25.88
N THR A 274 -22.45 57.54 -25.69
CA THR A 274 -23.44 56.48 -25.97
C THR A 274 -24.68 56.59 -25.06
N GLN A 275 -25.88 56.40 -25.61
CA GLN A 275 -27.15 56.32 -24.87
C GLN A 275 -27.41 54.92 -24.29
N GLN A 276 -28.08 54.87 -23.14
CA GLN A 276 -28.53 53.63 -22.50
C GLN A 276 -29.59 52.90 -23.36
N PRO A 277 -29.65 51.55 -23.35
CA PRO A 277 -30.64 50.78 -24.09
C PRO A 277 -32.04 50.89 -23.45
N THR A 278 -33.06 50.39 -24.16
CA THR A 278 -34.34 49.99 -23.53
C THR A 278 -34.19 48.62 -22.86
N THR A 279 -35.19 48.19 -22.09
CA THR A 279 -35.27 46.82 -21.57
C THR A 279 -35.20 45.80 -22.72
N GLY A 280 -34.35 44.78 -22.58
CA GLY A 280 -34.20 43.67 -23.53
C GLY A 280 -34.68 42.34 -22.96
N THR A 281 -34.94 41.36 -23.83
CA THR A 281 -35.23 39.98 -23.46
C THR A 281 -33.98 39.11 -23.47
N GLU A 282 -33.96 37.99 -22.75
CA GLU A 282 -32.83 37.06 -22.75
C GLU A 282 -33.34 35.65 -23.03
N THR A 283 -32.74 35.00 -24.03
CA THR A 283 -33.00 33.59 -24.39
C THR A 283 -31.71 32.78 -24.45
N THR A 284 -30.66 33.28 -23.80
CA THR A 284 -29.34 32.66 -23.71
C THR A 284 -29.42 31.25 -23.12
N THR A 285 -28.74 30.31 -23.75
CA THR A 285 -28.49 28.97 -23.23
C THR A 285 -27.04 28.85 -22.74
N PRO A 286 -26.73 27.99 -21.74
CA PRO A 286 -25.36 27.78 -21.31
C PRO A 286 -24.48 27.23 -22.45
N GLY A 287 -23.32 27.85 -22.64
CA GLY A 287 -22.35 27.47 -23.66
C GLY A 287 -21.04 28.22 -23.48
N THR A 288 -20.20 28.23 -24.52
CA THR A 288 -18.91 28.92 -24.51
C THR A 288 -18.65 29.49 -25.90
N PHE A 289 -18.29 30.77 -25.98
CA PHE A 289 -17.74 31.32 -27.22
C PHE A 289 -16.25 30.98 -27.32
N ASN A 290 -15.83 30.55 -28.50
CA ASN A 290 -14.42 30.60 -28.88
C ASN A 290 -13.99 32.06 -29.11
N LYS A 291 -12.69 32.28 -29.32
CA LYS A 291 -12.12 33.62 -29.47
C LYS A 291 -12.73 34.41 -30.62
N ASP A 292 -12.97 33.78 -31.76
CA ASP A 292 -13.46 34.46 -32.96
C ASP A 292 -14.95 34.84 -32.80
N GLU A 293 -15.77 33.93 -32.24
CA GLU A 293 -17.19 34.18 -31.95
C GLU A 293 -17.43 35.41 -31.06
N TYR A 294 -16.66 35.60 -29.97
CA TYR A 294 -16.84 36.78 -29.12
C TYR A 294 -16.20 38.06 -29.70
N LEU A 295 -15.26 37.96 -30.63
CA LEU A 295 -14.73 39.11 -31.37
C LEU A 295 -15.72 39.58 -32.44
N GLU A 296 -16.37 38.67 -33.16
CA GLU A 296 -17.47 38.99 -34.09
C GLU A 296 -18.66 39.65 -33.36
N LEU A 297 -19.01 39.15 -32.18
CA LEU A 297 -20.02 39.77 -31.33
C LEU A 297 -19.59 41.18 -30.86
N ALA A 298 -18.31 41.38 -30.54
CA ALA A 298 -17.78 42.69 -30.13
C ALA A 298 -17.91 43.71 -31.27
N GLN A 299 -17.55 43.29 -32.48
CA GLN A 299 -17.64 44.11 -33.68
C GLN A 299 -19.11 44.43 -34.02
N SER A 300 -20.01 43.46 -33.85
CA SER A 300 -21.45 43.65 -34.06
C SER A 300 -22.05 44.67 -33.08
N ILE A 301 -21.63 44.64 -31.81
CA ILE A 301 -22.04 45.65 -30.80
C ILE A 301 -21.52 47.04 -31.16
N LEU A 302 -20.26 47.16 -31.58
CA LEU A 302 -19.69 48.45 -32.01
C LEU A 302 -20.40 49.01 -33.24
N THR A 303 -20.68 48.19 -34.24
CA THR A 303 -21.46 48.60 -35.42
C THR A 303 -22.85 49.09 -35.01
N TYR A 304 -23.55 48.39 -34.11
CA TYR A 304 -24.84 48.84 -33.59
C TYR A 304 -24.74 50.20 -32.89
N ILE A 305 -23.76 50.36 -31.99
CA ILE A 305 -23.55 51.61 -31.22
C ILE A 305 -23.18 52.77 -32.15
N ASN A 306 -22.30 52.55 -33.12
CA ASN A 306 -21.85 53.59 -34.05
C ASN A 306 -22.99 54.09 -34.94
N THR A 307 -23.90 53.21 -35.36
CA THR A 307 -25.09 53.56 -36.15
C THR A 307 -26.18 54.24 -35.30
N ASN A 308 -26.52 53.68 -34.13
CA ASN A 308 -27.69 54.13 -33.34
C ASN A 308 -27.35 55.17 -32.26
N LYS A 309 -26.06 55.44 -32.00
CA LYS A 309 -25.54 56.22 -30.86
C LYS A 309 -26.04 55.73 -29.49
N LYS A 310 -26.44 54.46 -29.42
CA LYS A 310 -27.15 53.82 -28.31
C LYS A 310 -26.70 52.36 -28.20
N ALA A 311 -26.55 51.85 -26.98
CA ALA A 311 -26.23 50.44 -26.77
C ALA A 311 -27.39 49.50 -27.19
N PRO A 312 -27.09 48.27 -27.64
CA PRO A 312 -28.13 47.29 -27.92
C PRO A 312 -28.79 46.81 -26.63
N ALA A 313 -30.12 46.67 -26.65
CA ALA A 313 -30.86 46.02 -25.56
C ALA A 313 -30.56 44.51 -25.49
N THR A 314 -30.36 43.90 -26.67
CA THR A 314 -30.07 42.48 -26.88
C THR A 314 -29.23 42.30 -28.14
N MET A 315 -28.35 41.29 -28.15
CA MET A 315 -27.70 40.79 -29.37
C MET A 315 -28.08 39.33 -29.61
N ASN A 316 -28.42 38.97 -30.85
CA ASN A 316 -28.72 37.59 -31.24
C ASN A 316 -27.41 36.83 -31.52
N THR A 317 -27.29 35.61 -31.02
CA THR A 317 -26.10 34.75 -31.14
C THR A 317 -26.51 33.29 -31.31
N VAL A 318 -25.56 32.40 -31.64
CA VAL A 318 -25.79 30.94 -31.70
C VAL A 318 -26.27 30.34 -30.37
N LEU A 319 -26.02 31.01 -29.24
CA LEU A 319 -26.49 30.62 -27.90
C LEU A 319 -27.83 31.27 -27.51
N GLY A 320 -28.43 32.09 -28.37
CA GLY A 320 -29.68 32.82 -28.13
C GLY A 320 -29.47 34.34 -28.00
N ASN A 321 -30.53 35.06 -27.61
CA ASN A 321 -30.47 36.51 -27.39
C ASN A 321 -29.79 36.81 -26.05
N ILE A 322 -28.62 37.45 -26.09
CA ILE A 322 -27.87 37.91 -24.92
C ILE A 322 -28.25 39.37 -24.65
N LYS A 323 -28.78 39.67 -23.45
CA LYS A 323 -29.19 41.04 -23.08
C LYS A 323 -28.00 41.91 -22.64
N PHE A 324 -28.22 43.22 -22.64
CA PHE A 324 -27.23 44.26 -22.29
C PHE A 324 -26.38 43.96 -21.03
N GLN A 325 -27.00 43.55 -19.92
CA GLN A 325 -26.31 43.24 -18.67
C GLN A 325 -25.28 42.11 -18.85
N SER A 326 -25.68 41.05 -19.56
CA SER A 326 -24.86 39.88 -19.83
C SER A 326 -23.74 40.18 -20.81
N LEU A 327 -23.95 41.05 -21.80
CA LEU A 327 -22.89 41.56 -22.69
C LEU A 327 -21.83 42.35 -21.91
N LEU A 328 -22.26 43.25 -21.01
CA LEU A 328 -21.35 44.05 -20.20
C LEU A 328 -20.51 43.16 -19.26
N TYR A 329 -21.10 42.14 -18.64
CA TYR A 329 -20.38 41.16 -17.83
C TYR A 329 -19.45 40.25 -18.66
N LEU A 330 -19.87 39.83 -19.87
CA LEU A 330 -19.07 39.01 -20.78
C LEU A 330 -17.74 39.69 -21.13
N TYR A 331 -17.77 40.93 -21.62
CA TYR A 331 -16.53 41.64 -21.96
C TYR A 331 -15.76 42.15 -20.74
N SER A 332 -16.42 42.40 -19.62
CA SER A 332 -15.72 42.68 -18.35
C SER A 332 -14.87 41.47 -17.91
N ARG A 333 -15.39 40.24 -18.06
CA ARG A 333 -14.64 39.01 -17.83
C ARG A 333 -13.54 38.77 -18.87
N ALA A 334 -13.81 39.00 -20.15
CA ALA A 334 -12.81 38.85 -21.22
C ALA A 334 -11.55 39.69 -20.96
N LEU A 335 -11.72 40.98 -20.61
CA LEU A 335 -10.60 41.86 -20.27
C LEU A 335 -9.97 41.54 -18.92
N ASN A 336 -10.74 41.10 -17.93
CA ASN A 336 -10.18 40.59 -16.67
C ASN A 336 -9.27 39.36 -16.91
N MET A 337 -9.64 38.45 -17.80
CA MET A 337 -8.80 37.31 -18.17
C MET A 337 -7.54 37.75 -18.91
N GLU A 338 -7.64 38.73 -19.80
CA GLU A 338 -6.49 39.34 -20.47
C GLU A 338 -5.49 39.94 -19.47
N LYS A 339 -5.97 40.74 -18.51
CA LYS A 339 -5.17 41.23 -17.38
C LYS A 339 -4.51 40.13 -16.55
N THR A 340 -5.23 39.03 -16.33
CA THR A 340 -4.78 37.93 -15.44
C THR A 340 -3.77 37.01 -16.11
N TYR A 341 -3.90 36.76 -17.42
CA TYR A 341 -3.14 35.75 -18.15
C TYR A 341 -2.28 36.32 -19.29
N GLY A 342 -2.27 37.64 -19.50
CA GLY A 342 -1.52 38.34 -20.55
C GLY A 342 -2.06 38.12 -21.97
N ALA A 343 -3.26 37.56 -22.12
CA ALA A 343 -3.88 37.29 -23.42
C ALA A 343 -5.41 37.14 -23.29
N LEU A 344 -6.13 37.61 -24.30
CA LEU A 344 -7.56 37.35 -24.46
C LEU A 344 -7.85 35.84 -24.47
N PRO A 345 -8.91 35.37 -23.80
CA PRO A 345 -9.16 33.94 -23.59
C PRO A 345 -9.51 33.20 -24.88
N THR A 346 -9.06 31.95 -25.02
CA THR A 346 -9.46 31.08 -26.14
C THR A 346 -10.94 30.67 -26.04
N PHE A 347 -11.44 30.53 -24.81
CA PHE A 347 -12.78 30.09 -24.48
C PHE A 347 -13.38 31.02 -23.41
N LEU A 348 -14.57 31.56 -23.66
CA LEU A 348 -15.27 32.46 -22.75
C LEU A 348 -16.68 31.94 -22.48
N ALA A 349 -16.97 31.55 -21.24
CA ALA A 349 -18.22 30.89 -20.89
C ALA A 349 -19.39 31.86 -20.90
N VAL A 350 -20.56 31.41 -21.38
CA VAL A 350 -21.78 32.20 -21.55
C VAL A 350 -22.92 31.52 -20.81
N ARG A 351 -23.67 32.28 -20.00
CA ARG A 351 -24.88 31.85 -19.28
C ARG A 351 -25.83 33.05 -19.15
N PRO A 352 -27.13 32.83 -18.87
CA PRO A 352 -28.06 33.90 -18.54
C PRO A 352 -27.59 34.76 -17.36
N TRP A 353 -28.05 36.01 -17.31
CA TRP A 353 -27.73 36.97 -16.24
C TRP A 353 -27.99 36.43 -14.82
N ASN A 354 -29.03 35.62 -14.66
CA ASN A 354 -29.44 35.10 -13.36
C ASN A 354 -28.48 34.02 -12.81
N ASN A 355 -27.48 33.60 -13.60
CA ASN A 355 -26.56 32.51 -13.31
C ASN A 355 -25.11 33.00 -13.09
N ILE A 356 -24.92 34.24 -12.64
CA ILE A 356 -23.60 34.81 -12.27
C ILE A 356 -23.28 34.56 -10.78
N PRO A 357 -22.02 34.28 -10.38
CA PRO A 357 -20.79 34.43 -11.14
C PRO A 357 -20.56 33.29 -12.13
N ILE A 358 -19.81 33.57 -13.20
CA ILE A 358 -19.37 32.57 -14.17
C ILE A 358 -17.86 32.42 -14.02
N THR A 359 -17.40 31.20 -13.73
CA THR A 359 -15.98 30.86 -13.70
C THR A 359 -15.51 30.53 -15.11
N ASP A 360 -14.54 31.28 -15.61
CA ASP A 360 -13.89 30.99 -16.89
C ASP A 360 -12.62 30.16 -16.72
N THR A 361 -12.14 29.59 -17.83
CA THR A 361 -11.02 28.66 -17.89
C THR A 361 -9.89 29.21 -18.75
N ASN A 362 -8.64 29.01 -18.34
CA ASN A 362 -7.46 29.44 -19.10
C ASN A 362 -6.97 28.37 -20.12
N LYS A 363 -7.75 27.31 -20.33
CA LYS A 363 -7.45 26.25 -21.30
C LYS A 363 -7.50 26.80 -22.73
N LYS A 364 -6.57 26.33 -23.56
CA LYS A 364 -6.44 26.71 -24.98
C LYS A 364 -6.93 25.65 -25.95
N THR A 365 -7.19 24.43 -25.47
CA THR A 365 -7.53 23.24 -26.26
C THR A 365 -8.46 22.33 -25.48
N ILE A 366 -9.19 21.48 -26.20
CA ILE A 366 -9.95 20.34 -25.66
C ILE A 366 -9.26 19.06 -26.14
N THR A 367 -9.02 18.09 -25.25
CA THR A 367 -8.40 16.80 -25.62
C THR A 367 -9.40 15.64 -25.57
N THR A 368 -9.08 14.54 -26.25
CA THR A 368 -9.82 13.27 -26.14
C THR A 368 -9.92 12.77 -24.69
N GLN A 369 -8.89 13.04 -23.86
CA GLN A 369 -8.87 12.71 -22.45
C GLN A 369 -9.84 13.57 -21.63
N ASP A 370 -9.96 14.88 -21.91
CA ASP A 370 -10.93 15.75 -21.25
C ASP A 370 -12.37 15.26 -21.51
N ILE A 371 -12.68 14.91 -22.77
CA ILE A 371 -13.98 14.35 -23.14
C ILE A 371 -14.22 13.00 -22.49
N THR A 372 -13.24 12.10 -22.47
CA THR A 372 -13.36 10.76 -21.87
C THR A 372 -13.58 10.82 -20.35
N ASN A 373 -12.94 11.78 -19.67
CA ASN A 373 -13.20 12.06 -18.26
C ASN A 373 -14.64 12.58 -18.06
N THR A 374 -15.03 13.61 -18.80
CA THR A 374 -16.36 14.22 -18.73
C THR A 374 -17.47 13.21 -19.08
N ALA A 375 -17.21 12.28 -20.02
CA ALA A 375 -18.13 11.19 -20.39
C ALA A 375 -18.42 10.25 -19.22
N THR A 376 -17.40 9.98 -18.40
CA THR A 376 -17.56 9.17 -17.18
C THR A 376 -18.41 9.91 -16.15
N GLU A 377 -18.20 11.22 -15.97
CA GLU A 377 -18.98 12.06 -15.06
C GLU A 377 -20.45 12.18 -15.50
N VAL A 378 -20.70 12.43 -16.79
CA VAL A 378 -22.05 12.54 -17.36
C VAL A 378 -22.77 11.19 -17.33
N LYS A 379 -22.09 10.07 -17.62
CA LYS A 379 -22.63 8.71 -17.39
C LYS A 379 -23.12 8.56 -15.94
N ASN A 380 -22.25 8.87 -14.96
CA ASN A 380 -22.59 8.69 -13.55
C ASN A 380 -23.73 9.62 -13.11
N PHE A 381 -23.77 10.87 -13.61
CA PHE A 381 -24.88 11.80 -13.39
C PHE A 381 -26.19 11.22 -13.91
N LEU A 382 -26.21 10.69 -15.14
CA LEU A 382 -27.39 10.06 -15.74
C LEU A 382 -27.84 8.83 -14.95
N GLU A 383 -26.89 8.01 -14.51
CA GLU A 383 -27.16 6.79 -13.75
C GLU A 383 -27.74 7.07 -12.35
N TYR A 384 -27.42 8.22 -11.76
CA TYR A 384 -27.98 8.66 -10.49
C TYR A 384 -29.32 9.41 -10.69
N HIS A 385 -29.33 10.47 -11.50
CA HIS A 385 -30.45 11.41 -11.63
C HIS A 385 -31.55 10.98 -12.61
N LYS A 386 -31.26 10.10 -13.57
CA LYS A 386 -32.20 9.62 -14.62
C LYS A 386 -32.71 10.69 -15.61
N TYR A 387 -32.09 11.87 -15.65
CA TYR A 387 -32.37 12.93 -16.63
C TYR A 387 -31.07 13.57 -17.12
N LEU A 388 -31.09 14.23 -18.29
CA LEU A 388 -29.91 14.90 -18.86
C LEU A 388 -29.53 16.17 -18.10
N PRO A 389 -28.23 16.41 -17.82
CA PRO A 389 -27.79 17.65 -17.18
C PRO A 389 -28.07 18.86 -18.08
N GLU A 390 -28.51 19.99 -17.50
CA GLU A 390 -28.84 21.22 -18.26
C GLU A 390 -27.65 21.71 -19.11
N TYR A 391 -26.44 21.59 -18.58
CA TYR A 391 -25.18 21.83 -19.28
C TYR A 391 -24.09 20.89 -18.77
N ILE A 392 -23.04 20.71 -19.58
CA ILE A 392 -21.88 19.88 -19.26
C ILE A 392 -20.67 20.81 -19.10
N THR A 393 -19.73 20.47 -18.20
CA THR A 393 -18.47 21.22 -18.01
C THR A 393 -17.28 20.32 -18.33
N ILE A 394 -16.58 20.60 -19.43
CA ILE A 394 -15.39 19.88 -19.88
C ILE A 394 -14.15 20.64 -19.39
N ASN A 395 -13.50 20.21 -18.31
CA ASN A 395 -12.29 20.86 -17.77
C ASN A 395 -12.41 22.41 -17.63
N GLY A 396 -13.57 22.85 -17.14
CA GLY A 396 -13.94 24.27 -16.99
C GLY A 396 -14.64 24.92 -18.20
N ILE A 397 -14.69 24.27 -19.36
CA ILE A 397 -15.39 24.76 -20.57
C ILE A 397 -16.86 24.34 -20.49
N VAL A 398 -17.79 25.31 -20.53
CA VAL A 398 -19.24 25.04 -20.45
C VAL A 398 -19.78 24.74 -21.85
N VAL A 399 -20.46 23.60 -22.02
CA VAL A 399 -21.09 23.21 -23.29
C VAL A 399 -22.53 22.74 -23.08
N ASN A 400 -23.35 22.90 -24.11
CA ASN A 400 -24.69 22.30 -24.14
C ASN A 400 -24.62 20.79 -24.47
N GLN A 401 -25.73 20.08 -24.26
CA GLN A 401 -25.84 18.63 -24.49
C GLN A 401 -25.50 18.21 -25.93
N ALA A 402 -25.86 19.02 -26.93
CA ALA A 402 -25.68 18.70 -28.34
C ALA A 402 -24.21 18.82 -28.78
N THR A 403 -23.54 19.87 -28.33
CA THR A 403 -22.09 20.05 -28.46
C THR A 403 -21.34 18.92 -27.75
N PHE A 404 -21.83 18.47 -26.59
CA PHE A 404 -21.23 17.31 -25.91
C PHE A 404 -21.39 16.01 -26.72
N LEU A 405 -22.57 15.73 -27.30
CA LEU A 405 -22.76 14.56 -28.18
C LEU A 405 -21.82 14.60 -29.41
N GLN A 406 -21.62 15.77 -30.00
CA GLN A 406 -20.65 15.97 -31.08
C GLN A 406 -19.22 15.62 -30.62
N LEU A 407 -18.78 16.13 -29.47
CA LEU A 407 -17.44 15.88 -28.93
C LEU A 407 -17.24 14.41 -28.50
N LEU A 408 -18.27 13.76 -27.93
CA LEU A 408 -18.28 12.33 -27.62
C LEU A 408 -18.06 11.47 -28.88
N THR A 409 -18.82 11.73 -29.95
CA THR A 409 -18.74 10.96 -31.20
C THR A 409 -17.44 11.23 -31.95
N GLN A 410 -16.98 12.48 -32.02
CA GLN A 410 -15.67 12.82 -32.58
C GLN A 410 -14.52 12.19 -31.80
N THR A 411 -14.57 12.20 -30.46
CA THR A 411 -13.57 11.54 -29.60
C THR A 411 -13.53 10.03 -29.83
N THR A 412 -14.70 9.39 -29.98
CA THR A 412 -14.79 7.94 -30.26
C THR A 412 -14.12 7.58 -31.59
N LEU A 413 -14.34 8.39 -32.63
CA LEU A 413 -13.69 8.22 -33.95
C LEU A 413 -12.18 8.48 -33.89
N LYS A 414 -11.75 9.57 -33.21
CA LYS A 414 -10.33 9.90 -33.02
C LYS A 414 -9.56 8.80 -32.29
N ILE A 415 -10.12 8.29 -31.18
CA ILE A 415 -9.55 7.16 -30.43
C ILE A 415 -9.39 5.92 -31.33
N ASN A 416 -10.40 5.58 -32.14
CA ASN A 416 -10.29 4.44 -33.05
C ASN A 416 -9.17 4.60 -34.09
N ASN A 417 -8.90 5.84 -34.50
CA ASN A 417 -7.90 6.17 -35.51
C ASN A 417 -6.52 6.51 -34.91
N ASN A 418 -6.34 6.40 -33.59
CA ASN A 418 -5.16 6.86 -32.83
C ASN A 418 -4.81 8.35 -33.04
N ASP A 419 -5.81 9.17 -33.33
CA ASP A 419 -5.65 10.62 -33.50
C ASP A 419 -5.69 11.36 -32.14
N ASN A 420 -4.55 11.90 -31.74
CA ASN A 420 -4.39 12.66 -30.50
C ASN A 420 -4.44 14.19 -30.70
N THR A 421 -4.81 14.68 -31.90
CA THR A 421 -4.96 16.12 -32.13
C THR A 421 -6.11 16.70 -31.29
N PRO A 422 -5.98 17.95 -30.79
CA PRO A 422 -7.07 18.63 -30.08
C PRO A 422 -8.40 18.64 -30.83
N LEU A 423 -9.49 18.71 -30.08
CA LEU A 423 -10.84 18.92 -30.62
C LEU A 423 -11.14 20.42 -30.71
N ASN A 424 -11.83 20.81 -31.78
CA ASN A 424 -12.35 22.16 -31.95
C ASN A 424 -13.70 22.28 -31.25
N LEU A 425 -13.94 23.40 -30.57
CA LEU A 425 -15.24 23.69 -29.98
C LEU A 425 -16.14 24.34 -31.03
N THR A 426 -17.28 23.72 -31.31
CA THR A 426 -18.35 24.28 -32.18
C THR A 426 -19.68 24.28 -31.44
N ASN A 427 -20.34 25.44 -31.36
CA ASN A 427 -21.62 25.60 -30.67
C ASN A 427 -22.78 24.96 -31.46
N THR A 428 -22.99 23.66 -31.28
CA THR A 428 -24.05 22.90 -31.93
C THR A 428 -25.40 23.15 -31.27
N LYS A 429 -26.44 23.40 -32.08
CA LYS A 429 -27.82 23.60 -31.58
C LYS A 429 -28.42 22.31 -31.02
N THR A 430 -29.22 22.43 -29.96
CA THR A 430 -30.02 21.32 -29.41
C THR A 430 -31.05 20.82 -30.44
N PRO A 431 -31.34 19.50 -30.48
CA PRO A 431 -32.25 18.93 -31.46
C PRO A 431 -33.72 19.37 -31.25
N THR A 432 -34.56 19.16 -32.25
CA THR A 432 -36.02 19.06 -32.06
C THR A 432 -36.40 17.70 -31.46
N THR A 433 -37.60 17.59 -30.90
CA THR A 433 -38.08 16.35 -30.26
C THR A 433 -38.09 15.17 -31.24
N GLY A 434 -37.36 14.10 -30.90
CA GLY A 434 -37.28 12.88 -31.68
C GLY A 434 -38.26 11.78 -31.24
N THR A 435 -38.45 10.78 -32.09
CA THR A 435 -39.19 9.54 -31.81
C THR A 435 -38.23 8.33 -31.74
N GLU A 436 -38.42 7.44 -30.78
CA GLU A 436 -37.54 6.28 -30.57
C GLU A 436 -38.25 4.98 -30.96
N THR A 437 -37.60 4.16 -31.77
CA THR A 437 -38.06 2.81 -32.15
C THR A 437 -37.04 1.72 -31.80
N THR A 438 -36.09 2.05 -30.92
CA THR A 438 -35.00 1.15 -30.52
C THR A 438 -35.48 -0.09 -29.79
N THR A 439 -35.18 -1.26 -30.34
CA THR A 439 -35.35 -2.54 -29.65
C THR A 439 -34.12 -2.80 -28.76
N PRO A 440 -34.28 -3.29 -27.51
CA PRO A 440 -33.16 -3.69 -26.67
C PRO A 440 -32.23 -4.69 -27.35
N GLY A 441 -30.94 -4.40 -27.40
CA GLY A 441 -29.94 -5.23 -28.08
C GLY A 441 -28.52 -4.71 -27.90
N THR A 442 -27.58 -5.15 -28.74
CA THR A 442 -26.18 -4.72 -28.71
C THR A 442 -25.72 -4.22 -30.07
N LEU A 443 -24.96 -3.13 -30.12
CA LEU A 443 -24.21 -2.71 -31.30
C LEU A 443 -22.76 -3.16 -31.20
N THR A 444 -22.20 -3.67 -32.29
CA THR A 444 -20.77 -3.94 -32.43
C THR A 444 -19.94 -2.67 -32.52
N LYS A 445 -18.62 -2.77 -32.31
CA LYS A 445 -17.65 -1.69 -32.51
C LYS A 445 -17.81 -1.00 -33.87
N ASN A 446 -17.96 -1.77 -34.95
CA ASN A 446 -18.12 -1.21 -36.29
C ASN A 446 -19.44 -0.45 -36.45
N GLU A 447 -20.53 -0.96 -35.88
CA GLU A 447 -21.85 -0.32 -35.95
C GLU A 447 -21.89 1.01 -35.18
N TYR A 448 -21.38 1.07 -33.94
CA TYR A 448 -21.38 2.34 -33.20
C TYR A 448 -20.35 3.34 -33.74
N LEU A 449 -19.25 2.90 -34.38
CA LEU A 449 -18.35 3.81 -35.09
C LEU A 449 -19.02 4.40 -36.34
N GLN A 450 -19.71 3.59 -37.14
CA GLN A 450 -20.50 4.08 -38.27
C GLN A 450 -21.60 5.04 -37.81
N LEU A 451 -22.27 4.73 -36.70
CA LEU A 451 -23.28 5.61 -36.12
C LEU A 451 -22.68 6.95 -35.64
N ALA A 452 -21.46 6.95 -35.10
CA ALA A 452 -20.75 8.17 -34.71
C ALA A 452 -20.44 9.05 -35.93
N GLN A 453 -19.98 8.45 -37.03
CA GLN A 453 -19.75 9.15 -38.29
C GLN A 453 -21.05 9.75 -38.85
N ASN A 454 -22.15 9.01 -38.82
CA ASN A 454 -23.46 9.50 -39.27
C ASN A 454 -23.93 10.72 -38.46
N ILE A 455 -23.66 10.74 -37.14
CA ILE A 455 -23.97 11.87 -36.26
C ILE A 455 -23.11 13.10 -36.57
N GLN A 456 -21.79 12.92 -36.79
CA GLN A 456 -20.91 14.02 -37.21
C GLN A 456 -21.39 14.65 -38.51
N THR A 457 -21.63 13.85 -39.55
CA THR A 457 -22.10 14.33 -40.85
C THR A 457 -23.49 14.96 -40.79
N PHE A 458 -24.38 14.52 -39.90
CA PHE A 458 -25.64 15.24 -39.65
C PHE A 458 -25.40 16.64 -39.07
N ILE A 459 -24.52 16.75 -38.07
CA ILE A 459 -24.22 18.02 -37.38
C ILE A 459 -23.52 19.00 -38.33
N GLU A 460 -22.56 18.54 -39.13
CA GLU A 460 -21.88 19.34 -40.15
C GLU A 460 -22.84 19.97 -41.16
N ASN A 461 -23.84 19.20 -41.62
CA ASN A 461 -24.81 19.67 -42.62
C ASN A 461 -25.92 20.58 -42.05
N ASN A 462 -26.23 20.50 -40.74
CA ASN A 462 -27.40 21.17 -40.16
C ASN A 462 -27.08 22.20 -39.06
N GLY A 463 -25.86 22.19 -38.50
CA GLY A 463 -25.49 23.00 -37.32
C GLY A 463 -26.27 22.64 -36.04
N GLN A 464 -26.92 21.46 -36.03
CA GLN A 464 -27.83 20.99 -34.99
C GLN A 464 -27.61 19.49 -34.77
N ALA A 465 -27.71 19.01 -33.53
CA ALA A 465 -27.69 17.58 -33.25
C ALA A 465 -28.94 16.88 -33.83
N PRO A 466 -28.86 15.60 -34.20
CA PRO A 466 -30.01 14.83 -34.64
C PRO A 466 -30.96 14.57 -33.45
N GLY A 467 -32.26 14.77 -33.66
CA GLY A 467 -33.29 14.31 -32.70
C GLY A 467 -33.39 12.78 -32.66
N THR A 468 -33.14 12.14 -33.81
CA THR A 468 -33.05 10.68 -33.98
C THR A 468 -32.00 10.32 -35.03
N ILE A 469 -31.43 9.13 -34.93
CA ILE A 469 -30.53 8.57 -35.95
C ILE A 469 -30.87 7.07 -36.12
N THR A 470 -30.86 6.57 -37.35
CA THR A 470 -31.19 5.16 -37.63
C THR A 470 -30.01 4.24 -37.38
N SER A 471 -30.27 3.07 -36.78
CA SER A 471 -29.32 1.99 -36.50
C SER A 471 -29.91 0.62 -36.84
N SER A 472 -29.11 -0.44 -36.75
CA SER A 472 -29.56 -1.84 -36.84
C SER A 472 -30.60 -2.24 -35.77
N LEU A 473 -30.68 -1.50 -34.66
CA LEU A 473 -31.66 -1.70 -33.58
C LEU A 473 -32.92 -0.83 -33.72
N GLY A 474 -33.03 -0.03 -34.78
CA GLY A 474 -34.11 0.96 -34.98
C GLY A 474 -33.62 2.41 -34.83
N ASN A 475 -34.55 3.37 -34.75
CA ASN A 475 -34.23 4.79 -34.58
C ASN A 475 -33.90 5.07 -33.12
N ILE A 476 -32.64 5.40 -32.84
CA ILE A 476 -32.15 5.81 -31.52
C ILE A 476 -32.28 7.32 -31.40
N LYS A 477 -32.92 7.82 -30.34
CA LYS A 477 -33.07 9.27 -30.12
C LYS A 477 -31.88 9.88 -29.37
N PHE A 478 -31.82 11.22 -29.41
CA PHE A 478 -30.74 12.03 -28.84
C PHE A 478 -30.25 11.62 -27.45
N GLU A 479 -31.17 11.42 -26.49
CA GLU A 479 -30.80 11.13 -25.10
C GLU A 479 -30.12 9.76 -24.96
N SER A 480 -30.62 8.76 -25.69
CA SER A 480 -30.04 7.42 -25.78
C SER A 480 -28.65 7.46 -26.43
N LEU A 481 -28.44 8.28 -27.47
CA LEU A 481 -27.12 8.48 -28.09
C LEU A 481 -26.12 9.08 -27.10
N LEU A 482 -26.49 10.14 -26.39
CA LEU A 482 -25.62 10.83 -25.45
C LEU A 482 -25.21 9.89 -24.30
N TYR A 483 -26.15 9.13 -23.74
CA TYR A 483 -25.85 8.13 -22.72
C TYR A 483 -25.01 6.96 -23.26
N MET A 484 -25.31 6.46 -24.46
CA MET A 484 -24.56 5.37 -25.09
C MET A 484 -23.10 5.76 -25.33
N TYR A 485 -22.80 6.91 -25.95
CA TYR A 485 -21.41 7.32 -26.16
C TYR A 485 -20.70 7.72 -24.85
N SER A 486 -21.44 8.23 -23.86
CA SER A 486 -20.88 8.42 -22.51
C SER A 486 -20.43 7.09 -21.90
N ARG A 487 -21.21 6.01 -22.07
CA ARG A 487 -20.83 4.64 -21.68
C ARG A 487 -19.69 4.06 -22.52
N VAL A 488 -19.65 4.29 -23.84
CA VAL A 488 -18.55 3.82 -24.72
C VAL A 488 -17.20 4.40 -24.25
N LEU A 489 -17.11 5.72 -24.04
CA LEU A 489 -15.87 6.35 -23.57
C LEU A 489 -15.55 6.04 -22.10
N SER A 490 -16.57 5.91 -21.24
CA SER A 490 -16.36 5.43 -19.87
C SER A 490 -15.80 4.01 -19.85
N SER A 491 -16.28 3.12 -20.73
CA SER A 491 -15.81 1.73 -20.85
C SER A 491 -14.37 1.64 -21.38
N TYR A 492 -14.03 2.50 -22.36
CA TYR A 492 -12.65 2.67 -22.85
C TYR A 492 -11.69 3.02 -21.70
N LYS A 493 -12.05 3.99 -20.87
CA LYS A 493 -11.24 4.42 -19.71
C LYS A 493 -11.05 3.31 -18.66
N THR A 494 -12.03 2.43 -18.46
CA THR A 494 -11.96 1.35 -17.46
C THR A 494 -11.41 0.02 -17.99
N SER A 495 -11.16 -0.07 -19.31
CA SER A 495 -10.73 -1.30 -20.00
C SER A 495 -9.38 -1.11 -20.68
N ASP A 496 -8.39 -0.61 -19.94
CA ASP A 496 -7.00 -0.40 -20.38
C ASP A 496 -6.86 0.36 -21.72
N ASN A 497 -7.70 1.37 -21.94
CA ASN A 497 -7.77 2.18 -23.17
C ASN A 497 -8.16 1.36 -24.43
N ILE A 498 -9.06 0.38 -24.28
CA ILE A 498 -9.62 -0.41 -25.38
C ILE A 498 -11.10 -0.06 -25.58
N LEU A 499 -11.48 0.37 -26.78
CA LEU A 499 -12.88 0.63 -27.14
C LEU A 499 -13.70 -0.67 -27.06
N PRO A 500 -14.91 -0.67 -26.46
CA PRO A 500 -15.69 -1.88 -26.23
C PRO A 500 -16.08 -2.56 -27.55
N LEU A 501 -15.99 -3.90 -27.62
CA LEU A 501 -16.36 -4.66 -28.82
C LEU A 501 -17.88 -4.69 -29.09
N LEU A 502 -18.67 -4.62 -28.01
CA LEU A 502 -20.13 -4.54 -28.01
C LEU A 502 -20.57 -3.45 -27.02
N ILE A 503 -21.68 -2.77 -27.29
CA ILE A 503 -22.36 -1.88 -26.34
C ILE A 503 -23.86 -2.20 -26.30
N THR A 504 -24.41 -2.43 -25.10
CA THR A 504 -25.85 -2.66 -24.92
C THR A 504 -26.61 -1.35 -25.10
N VAL A 505 -27.63 -1.35 -25.96
CA VAL A 505 -28.53 -0.23 -26.20
C VAL A 505 -29.95 -0.62 -25.76
N ARG A 506 -30.61 0.28 -25.04
CA ARG A 506 -32.04 0.18 -24.67
C ARG A 506 -32.68 1.54 -24.94
N PRO A 507 -33.98 1.61 -25.26
CA PRO A 507 -34.68 2.89 -25.41
C PRO A 507 -34.65 3.68 -24.11
N TRP A 508 -34.68 5.01 -24.21
CA TRP A 508 -34.59 5.92 -23.07
C TRP A 508 -35.79 5.77 -22.15
N SER A 509 -35.54 5.25 -20.95
CA SER A 509 -36.49 5.23 -19.85
C SER A 509 -35.71 5.29 -18.54
N SER A 510 -36.27 5.98 -17.54
CA SER A 510 -35.73 5.94 -16.18
C SER A 510 -35.67 4.51 -15.62
N SER A 511 -36.53 3.60 -16.09
CA SER A 511 -36.52 2.17 -15.75
C SER A 511 -35.38 1.38 -16.40
N ASN A 512 -34.79 1.88 -17.48
CA ASN A 512 -33.69 1.23 -18.20
C ASN A 512 -32.31 1.71 -17.77
N ILE A 513 -32.23 2.75 -16.93
CA ILE A 513 -30.99 3.39 -16.48
C ILE A 513 -30.71 2.99 -15.02
N PRO A 514 -29.53 2.43 -14.66
CA PRO A 514 -28.36 2.20 -15.51
C PRO A 514 -28.54 1.03 -16.49
N ILE A 515 -27.96 1.16 -17.68
CA ILE A 515 -27.77 0.02 -18.59
C ILE A 515 -26.40 -0.59 -18.27
N LEU A 516 -26.39 -1.84 -17.79
CA LEU A 516 -25.18 -2.62 -17.60
C LEU A 516 -24.98 -3.57 -18.79
N ASP A 517 -23.71 -3.80 -19.16
CA ASP A 517 -23.33 -4.77 -20.18
C ASP A 517 -23.12 -6.15 -19.54
N GLU A 518 -23.97 -7.11 -19.92
CA GLU A 518 -23.96 -8.47 -19.39
C GLU A 518 -23.03 -9.40 -20.21
N PHE A 519 -21.86 -8.92 -20.61
CA PHE A 519 -20.83 -9.68 -21.32
C PHE A 519 -19.43 -9.19 -20.92
N PHE A 520 -18.48 -10.11 -20.86
CA PHE A 520 -17.18 -9.85 -20.24
C PHE A 520 -16.00 -10.39 -21.05
N THR A 521 -14.85 -9.73 -20.93
CA THR A 521 -13.58 -10.26 -21.43
C THR A 521 -12.99 -11.29 -20.47
N ILE A 522 -12.12 -12.17 -20.98
CA ILE A 522 -11.34 -13.11 -20.15
C ILE A 522 -10.55 -12.37 -19.08
N GLN A 523 -10.02 -11.17 -19.38
CA GLN A 523 -9.27 -10.33 -18.44
C GLN A 523 -10.15 -9.81 -17.29
N GLN A 524 -11.37 -9.34 -17.58
CA GLN A 524 -12.33 -8.89 -16.56
C GLN A 524 -12.73 -10.05 -15.63
N ILE A 525 -13.01 -11.24 -16.20
CA ILE A 525 -13.34 -12.45 -15.44
C ILE A 525 -12.14 -12.89 -14.59
N THR A 526 -10.93 -12.89 -15.16
CA THR A 526 -9.68 -13.28 -14.48
C THR A 526 -9.37 -12.35 -13.31
N LYS A 527 -9.52 -11.04 -13.48
CA LYS A 527 -9.37 -10.05 -12.40
C LYS A 527 -10.33 -10.37 -11.24
N THR A 528 -11.63 -10.54 -11.52
CA THR A 528 -12.60 -10.88 -10.48
C THR A 528 -12.31 -12.25 -9.84
N ALA A 529 -11.78 -13.21 -10.59
CA ALA A 529 -11.40 -14.52 -10.05
C ALA A 529 -10.23 -14.43 -9.06
N ILE A 530 -9.26 -13.55 -9.31
CA ILE A 530 -8.16 -13.24 -8.37
C ILE A 530 -8.71 -12.54 -7.12
N GLU A 531 -9.64 -11.59 -7.28
CA GLU A 531 -10.31 -10.91 -6.15
C GLU A 531 -11.10 -11.91 -5.28
N VAL A 532 -11.88 -12.81 -5.89
CA VAL A 532 -12.64 -13.87 -5.18
C VAL A 532 -11.70 -14.87 -4.50
N LYS A 533 -10.60 -15.30 -5.16
CA LYS A 533 -9.55 -16.12 -4.53
C LYS A 533 -9.03 -15.45 -3.27
N ASN A 534 -8.60 -14.20 -3.36
CA ASN A 534 -7.97 -13.49 -2.23
C ASN A 534 -8.97 -13.21 -1.10
N PHE A 535 -10.23 -12.88 -1.43
CA PHE A 535 -11.31 -12.77 -0.45
C PHE A 535 -11.51 -14.10 0.31
N LEU A 536 -11.61 -15.21 -0.42
CA LEU A 536 -11.83 -16.55 0.12
C LEU A 536 -10.65 -16.98 1.00
N GLU A 537 -9.42 -16.69 0.58
CA GLU A 537 -8.20 -17.01 1.34
C GLU A 537 -8.06 -16.22 2.63
N GLY A 538 -8.52 -14.96 2.66
CA GLY A 538 -8.61 -14.16 3.89
C GLY A 538 -9.75 -14.60 4.82
N ASN A 539 -10.96 -14.72 4.27
CA ASN A 539 -12.20 -14.87 5.06
C ASN A 539 -12.65 -16.32 5.30
N LYS A 540 -12.10 -17.29 4.56
CA LYS A 540 -12.41 -18.74 4.62
C LYS A 540 -13.84 -19.14 4.23
N TYR A 541 -14.60 -18.25 3.56
CA TYR A 541 -15.90 -18.54 2.96
C TYR A 541 -16.04 -17.87 1.59
N LEU A 542 -17.04 -18.28 0.79
CA LEU A 542 -17.34 -17.68 -0.50
C LEU A 542 -18.18 -16.40 -0.36
N PRO A 543 -17.91 -15.34 -1.14
CA PRO A 543 -18.78 -14.17 -1.17
C PRO A 543 -20.18 -14.56 -1.68
N GLU A 544 -21.23 -13.99 -1.07
CA GLU A 544 -22.61 -14.28 -1.48
C GLU A 544 -22.93 -13.74 -2.88
N TYR A 545 -22.37 -12.56 -3.18
CA TYR A 545 -22.49 -11.84 -4.44
C TYR A 545 -21.10 -11.53 -4.96
N ILE A 546 -20.92 -11.67 -6.27
CA ILE A 546 -19.66 -11.43 -6.98
C ILE A 546 -19.93 -10.36 -8.03
N THR A 547 -19.01 -9.41 -8.20
CA THR A 547 -19.19 -8.29 -9.13
C THR A 547 -18.16 -8.36 -10.23
N VAL A 548 -18.59 -8.63 -11.48
CA VAL A 548 -17.71 -8.57 -12.66
C VAL A 548 -18.06 -7.31 -13.44
N ASN A 549 -17.09 -6.41 -13.61
CA ASN A 549 -17.26 -5.15 -14.35
C ASN A 549 -18.52 -4.33 -13.94
N GLY A 550 -18.85 -4.31 -12.64
CA GLY A 550 -20.03 -3.62 -12.10
C GLY A 550 -21.34 -4.42 -12.13
N VAL A 551 -21.39 -5.58 -12.80
CA VAL A 551 -22.55 -6.48 -12.81
C VAL A 551 -22.49 -7.42 -11.59
N VAL A 552 -23.47 -7.29 -10.70
CA VAL A 552 -23.64 -8.16 -9.53
C VAL A 552 -24.27 -9.47 -9.96
N MET A 553 -23.63 -10.59 -9.62
CA MET A 553 -24.07 -11.94 -9.98
C MET A 553 -23.86 -12.93 -8.83
N ASN A 554 -24.54 -14.07 -8.90
CA ASN A 554 -24.37 -15.15 -7.92
C ASN A 554 -23.32 -16.18 -8.33
N GLN A 555 -22.97 -17.07 -7.41
CA GLN A 555 -21.93 -18.08 -7.57
C GLN A 555 -22.12 -19.03 -8.77
N SER A 556 -23.36 -19.41 -9.15
CA SER A 556 -23.59 -20.24 -10.35
C SER A 556 -23.21 -19.49 -11.63
N GLN A 557 -23.58 -18.21 -11.69
CA GLN A 557 -23.28 -17.35 -12.84
C GLN A 557 -21.77 -17.09 -12.94
N PHE A 558 -21.11 -16.88 -11.80
CA PHE A 558 -19.66 -16.69 -11.78
C PHE A 558 -18.89 -17.98 -12.12
N ILE A 559 -19.33 -19.15 -11.65
CA ILE A 559 -18.78 -20.46 -12.06
C ILE A 559 -18.85 -20.60 -13.59
N TYR A 560 -19.99 -20.27 -14.20
CA TYR A 560 -20.13 -20.30 -15.65
C TYR A 560 -19.09 -19.42 -16.37
N LEU A 561 -18.86 -18.19 -15.89
CA LEU A 561 -17.87 -17.28 -16.45
C LEU A 561 -16.44 -17.83 -16.33
N ILE A 562 -16.02 -18.27 -15.14
CA ILE A 562 -14.64 -18.76 -14.92
C ILE A 562 -14.36 -20.09 -15.64
N THR A 563 -15.35 -20.98 -15.75
CA THR A 563 -15.19 -22.22 -16.55
C THR A 563 -15.14 -21.91 -18.04
N THR A 564 -15.98 -20.99 -18.54
CA THR A 564 -15.96 -20.60 -19.95
C THR A 564 -14.67 -19.87 -20.32
N ALA A 565 -14.18 -18.96 -19.47
CA ALA A 565 -12.89 -18.31 -19.63
C ALA A 565 -11.72 -19.32 -19.64
N THR A 566 -11.77 -20.35 -18.79
CA THR A 566 -10.77 -21.43 -18.78
C THR A 566 -10.81 -22.26 -20.08
N ILE A 567 -11.99 -22.52 -20.64
CA ILE A 567 -12.13 -23.19 -21.95
C ILE A 567 -11.58 -22.31 -23.07
N HIS A 568 -11.93 -21.02 -23.08
CA HIS A 568 -11.49 -20.07 -24.10
C HIS A 568 -9.96 -19.94 -24.12
N LEU A 569 -9.32 -19.82 -22.94
CA LEU A 569 -7.87 -19.85 -22.78
C LEU A 569 -7.24 -21.14 -23.35
N ASN A 570 -7.88 -22.30 -23.15
CA ASN A 570 -7.40 -23.57 -23.70
C ASN A 570 -7.56 -23.70 -25.22
N THR A 571 -8.48 -22.94 -25.85
CA THR A 571 -8.72 -23.00 -27.30
C THR A 571 -8.17 -21.79 -28.07
N GLY A 572 -7.58 -20.81 -27.38
CA GLY A 572 -7.19 -19.53 -27.98
C GLY A 572 -8.39 -18.66 -28.40
N ASP A 573 -9.59 -18.92 -27.88
CA ASP A 573 -10.78 -18.13 -28.17
C ASP A 573 -10.71 -16.80 -27.40
N THR A 574 -10.97 -15.69 -28.09
CA THR A 574 -10.91 -14.32 -27.55
C THR A 574 -12.28 -13.63 -27.53
N SER A 575 -13.35 -14.37 -27.89
CA SER A 575 -14.72 -13.86 -27.89
C SER A 575 -15.22 -13.49 -26.49
N LEU A 576 -16.14 -12.53 -26.45
CA LEU A 576 -16.77 -12.07 -25.22
C LEU A 576 -17.68 -13.16 -24.64
N ILE A 577 -17.64 -13.32 -23.32
CA ILE A 577 -18.45 -14.31 -22.60
C ILE A 577 -19.67 -13.61 -22.03
N SER A 578 -20.84 -13.86 -22.62
CA SER A 578 -22.13 -13.37 -22.12
C SER A 578 -22.49 -14.02 -20.78
N LEU A 579 -23.03 -13.23 -19.86
CA LEU A 579 -23.67 -13.71 -18.65
C LEU A 579 -24.90 -14.54 -19.03
N ILE A 580 -25.17 -15.59 -18.25
CA ILE A 580 -26.44 -16.32 -18.31
C ILE A 580 -27.18 -16.17 -17.00
N ASN A 581 -28.51 -16.15 -17.07
CA ASN A 581 -29.34 -16.22 -15.88
C ASN A 581 -29.31 -17.65 -15.31
N ALA A 582 -28.87 -17.77 -14.06
CA ALA A 582 -28.79 -19.04 -13.34
C ALA A 582 -29.04 -18.82 -11.84
N ASN A 583 -29.79 -19.74 -11.22
CA ASN A 583 -30.13 -19.71 -9.81
C ASN A 583 -28.91 -20.03 -8.91
N LYS A 584 -28.93 -19.57 -7.64
CA LYS A 584 -27.90 -19.90 -6.64
C LYS A 584 -27.67 -21.42 -6.56
N PRO A 585 -26.41 -21.89 -6.38
CA PRO A 585 -26.10 -23.31 -6.30
C PRO A 585 -26.68 -23.93 -5.02
N VAL A 586 -26.97 -25.23 -5.07
CA VAL A 586 -27.33 -26.03 -3.89
C VAL A 586 -26.10 -26.74 -3.32
N THR A 587 -26.00 -26.85 -2.00
CA THR A 587 -24.89 -27.52 -1.32
C THR A 587 -24.96 -29.03 -1.48
N GLY A 588 -23.85 -29.66 -1.87
CA GLY A 588 -23.65 -31.11 -1.83
C GLY A 588 -22.61 -31.52 -0.78
N SER A 589 -22.66 -32.77 -0.33
CA SER A 589 -21.59 -33.35 0.49
C SER A 589 -20.51 -33.90 -0.42
N GLU A 590 -19.31 -33.34 -0.35
CA GLU A 590 -18.13 -33.84 -1.06
C GLU A 590 -17.58 -35.12 -0.43
N THR A 591 -16.80 -35.86 -1.22
CA THR A 591 -16.07 -37.08 -0.80
C THR A 591 -14.61 -37.09 -1.25
N ILE A 592 -14.11 -35.95 -1.73
CA ILE A 592 -12.76 -35.83 -2.28
C ILE A 592 -11.67 -36.11 -1.23
N ALA A 593 -10.66 -36.92 -1.55
CA ALA A 593 -9.56 -37.21 -0.63
C ALA A 593 -8.52 -36.07 -0.54
N GLY A 594 -8.41 -35.27 -1.61
CA GLY A 594 -7.34 -34.30 -1.83
C GLY A 594 -6.19 -34.89 -2.65
N GLY A 595 -5.50 -34.05 -3.42
CA GLY A 595 -4.49 -34.47 -4.40
C GLY A 595 -4.41 -33.49 -5.58
N SER A 596 -3.92 -33.95 -6.73
CA SER A 596 -3.70 -33.13 -7.93
C SER A 596 -4.66 -33.52 -9.06
N ILE A 597 -5.35 -32.54 -9.65
CA ILE A 597 -6.20 -32.71 -10.84
C ILE A 597 -5.42 -32.24 -12.07
N LEU A 598 -5.31 -33.07 -13.10
CA LEU A 598 -4.56 -32.77 -14.33
C LEU A 598 -5.31 -31.81 -15.26
N GLN A 599 -4.59 -31.16 -16.18
CA GLN A 599 -5.15 -30.19 -17.13
C GLN A 599 -6.27 -30.76 -18.01
N ASN A 600 -6.05 -31.94 -18.60
CA ASN A 600 -7.07 -32.62 -19.41
C ASN A 600 -8.37 -32.91 -18.61
N GLU A 601 -8.24 -33.26 -17.32
CA GLU A 601 -9.35 -33.49 -16.42
C GLU A 601 -10.09 -32.18 -16.09
N TYR A 602 -9.42 -31.12 -15.60
CA TYR A 602 -10.14 -29.89 -15.26
C TYR A 602 -10.71 -29.15 -16.49
N ILE A 603 -10.15 -29.34 -17.68
CA ILE A 603 -10.74 -28.81 -18.93
C ILE A 603 -12.00 -29.60 -19.31
N THR A 604 -12.00 -30.91 -19.12
CA THR A 604 -13.20 -31.74 -19.30
C THR A 604 -14.29 -31.37 -18.28
N LEU A 605 -13.89 -31.16 -17.02
CA LEU A 605 -14.76 -30.70 -15.95
C LEU A 605 -15.38 -29.32 -16.28
N ALA A 606 -14.59 -28.38 -16.82
CA ALA A 606 -15.07 -27.04 -17.19
C ALA A 606 -16.16 -27.12 -18.27
N LYS A 607 -15.96 -27.95 -19.30
CA LYS A 607 -16.94 -28.19 -20.37
C LYS A 607 -18.24 -28.79 -19.80
N ASN A 608 -18.11 -29.77 -18.92
CA ASN A 608 -19.27 -30.42 -18.28
C ASN A 608 -20.05 -29.44 -17.39
N ILE A 609 -19.37 -28.60 -16.61
CA ILE A 609 -19.98 -27.56 -15.77
C ILE A 609 -20.70 -26.51 -16.62
N LYS A 610 -20.04 -25.97 -17.65
CA LYS A 610 -20.62 -25.00 -18.59
C LYS A 610 -21.94 -25.54 -19.19
N ASN A 611 -21.88 -26.72 -19.78
CA ASN A 611 -23.04 -27.38 -20.39
C ASN A 611 -24.15 -27.69 -19.37
N TYR A 612 -23.78 -28.05 -18.13
CA TYR A 612 -24.76 -28.28 -17.06
C TYR A 612 -25.52 -26.98 -16.71
N ILE A 613 -24.82 -25.86 -16.55
CA ILE A 613 -25.46 -24.58 -16.19
C ILE A 613 -26.34 -24.06 -17.34
N GLU A 614 -25.87 -24.19 -18.59
CA GLU A 614 -26.65 -23.80 -19.78
C GLU A 614 -27.99 -24.55 -19.86
N ASN A 615 -28.00 -25.85 -19.56
CA ASN A 615 -29.21 -26.68 -19.60
C ASN A 615 -30.10 -26.54 -18.34
N ASN A 616 -29.51 -26.46 -17.14
CA ASN A 616 -30.24 -26.55 -15.87
C ASN A 616 -30.50 -25.19 -15.20
N LYS A 617 -29.91 -24.10 -15.72
CA LYS A 617 -29.95 -22.75 -15.14
C LYS A 617 -29.56 -22.70 -13.65
N LYS A 618 -28.57 -23.51 -13.27
CA LYS A 618 -27.91 -23.56 -11.94
C LYS A 618 -26.59 -24.33 -12.04
N ALA A 619 -25.62 -24.05 -11.18
CA ALA A 619 -24.41 -24.88 -11.09
C ALA A 619 -24.70 -26.25 -10.43
N PRO A 620 -23.93 -27.30 -10.79
CA PRO A 620 -24.04 -28.59 -10.14
C PRO A 620 -23.56 -28.49 -8.68
N SER A 621 -24.21 -29.21 -7.75
CA SER A 621 -23.80 -29.26 -6.34
C SER A 621 -22.47 -29.98 -6.13
N LEU A 622 -22.23 -31.00 -6.96
CA LEU A 622 -21.06 -31.87 -6.96
C LEU A 622 -20.58 -32.10 -8.39
N VAL A 623 -19.26 -32.26 -8.57
CA VAL A 623 -18.64 -32.71 -9.82
C VAL A 623 -17.76 -33.93 -9.55
N SER A 624 -17.87 -34.94 -10.42
CA SER A 624 -17.08 -36.17 -10.33
C SER A 624 -15.65 -35.93 -10.80
N THR A 625 -14.66 -36.22 -9.96
CA THR A 625 -13.22 -36.16 -10.28
C THR A 625 -12.54 -37.50 -10.00
N SER A 626 -11.32 -37.67 -10.51
CA SER A 626 -10.41 -38.78 -10.20
C SER A 626 -10.14 -38.95 -8.70
N LEU A 627 -10.33 -37.89 -7.90
CA LEU A 627 -10.11 -37.86 -6.45
C LEU A 627 -11.40 -38.01 -5.62
N GLY A 628 -12.59 -38.13 -6.25
CA GLY A 628 -13.89 -38.25 -5.60
C GLY A 628 -14.91 -37.19 -6.05
N GLN A 629 -16.02 -37.04 -5.31
CA GLN A 629 -17.02 -36.01 -5.57
C GLN A 629 -16.55 -34.67 -4.97
N MET A 630 -16.38 -33.64 -5.80
CA MET A 630 -15.93 -32.31 -5.38
C MET A 630 -17.12 -31.35 -5.28
N SER A 631 -17.18 -30.57 -4.20
CA SER A 631 -18.21 -29.55 -3.97
C SER A 631 -18.10 -28.36 -4.95
N TYR A 632 -19.23 -27.69 -5.24
CA TYR A 632 -19.22 -26.47 -6.07
C TYR A 632 -18.29 -25.40 -5.48
N GLN A 633 -18.14 -25.35 -4.15
CA GLN A 633 -17.26 -24.40 -3.47
C GLN A 633 -15.78 -24.68 -3.77
N ALA A 634 -15.34 -25.93 -3.64
CA ALA A 634 -14.00 -26.35 -4.03
C ALA A 634 -13.75 -26.14 -5.53
N THR A 635 -14.76 -26.40 -6.37
CA THR A 635 -14.72 -26.19 -7.82
C THR A 635 -14.52 -24.70 -8.17
N LEU A 636 -15.29 -23.79 -7.57
CA LEU A 636 -15.17 -22.34 -7.77
C LEU A 636 -13.77 -21.86 -7.37
N TYR A 637 -13.29 -22.27 -6.19
CA TYR A 637 -11.94 -21.92 -5.72
C TYR A 637 -10.83 -22.47 -6.62
N MET A 638 -10.98 -23.69 -7.13
CA MET A 638 -10.05 -24.31 -8.08
C MET A 638 -9.93 -23.48 -9.36
N TYR A 639 -11.03 -23.11 -10.01
CA TYR A 639 -10.97 -22.29 -11.23
C TYR A 639 -10.46 -20.86 -10.98
N CYS A 640 -10.73 -20.28 -9.80
CA CYS A 640 -10.12 -19.00 -9.44
C CYS A 640 -8.60 -19.08 -9.31
N ARG A 641 -8.06 -20.18 -8.76
CA ARG A 641 -6.62 -20.44 -8.72
C ARG A 641 -6.04 -20.75 -10.11
N ILE A 642 -6.75 -21.50 -10.95
CA ILE A 642 -6.35 -21.76 -12.36
C ILE A 642 -6.19 -20.44 -13.13
N LEU A 643 -7.19 -19.55 -13.09
CA LEU A 643 -7.12 -18.25 -13.78
C LEU A 643 -6.02 -17.35 -13.20
N ASN A 644 -5.80 -17.37 -11.88
CA ASN A 644 -4.67 -16.69 -11.25
C ASN A 644 -3.31 -17.23 -11.74
N GLN A 645 -3.15 -18.55 -11.86
CA GLN A 645 -1.92 -19.15 -12.41
C GLN A 645 -1.72 -18.78 -13.88
N ASN A 646 -2.77 -18.80 -14.69
CA ASN A 646 -2.69 -18.34 -16.08
C ASN A 646 -2.31 -16.86 -16.19
N ASN A 647 -2.83 -16.00 -15.31
CA ASN A 647 -2.45 -14.58 -15.26
C ASN A 647 -0.97 -14.36 -14.91
N LEU A 648 -0.38 -15.22 -14.07
CA LEU A 648 1.01 -15.10 -13.64
C LEU A 648 2.02 -15.72 -14.61
N ASN A 649 1.65 -16.80 -15.30
CA ASN A 649 2.58 -17.59 -16.13
C ASN A 649 2.29 -17.46 -17.63
N HIS A 650 1.19 -16.81 -18.02
CA HIS A 650 0.63 -16.75 -19.39
C HIS A 650 0.24 -18.11 -20.00
N GLU A 651 0.22 -19.17 -19.19
CA GLU A 651 -0.12 -20.55 -19.57
C GLU A 651 -1.04 -21.17 -18.51
N LEU A 652 -1.98 -22.03 -18.94
CA LEU A 652 -2.80 -22.82 -18.04
C LEU A 652 -1.94 -23.85 -17.27
N PRO A 653 -2.17 -24.06 -15.96
CA PRO A 653 -1.31 -24.93 -15.16
C PRO A 653 -1.51 -26.42 -15.51
N VAL A 654 -0.43 -27.16 -15.73
CA VAL A 654 -0.45 -28.59 -16.11
C VAL A 654 -1.21 -29.50 -15.13
N PHE A 655 -1.31 -29.09 -13.86
CA PHE A 655 -2.20 -29.65 -12.85
C PHE A 655 -2.56 -28.56 -11.82
N ILE A 656 -3.58 -28.82 -11.00
CA ILE A 656 -3.98 -27.96 -9.87
C ILE A 656 -4.18 -28.81 -8.61
N ASN A 657 -3.68 -28.36 -7.45
CA ASN A 657 -3.94 -29.07 -6.20
C ASN A 657 -5.36 -28.79 -5.72
N VAL A 658 -6.01 -29.80 -5.16
CA VAL A 658 -7.32 -29.68 -4.50
C VAL A 658 -7.31 -30.42 -3.18
N LYS A 659 -8.16 -29.96 -2.25
CA LYS A 659 -8.37 -30.54 -0.93
C LYS A 659 -9.86 -30.47 -0.61
N PRO A 660 -10.36 -31.26 0.37
CA PRO A 660 -11.71 -31.07 0.91
C PRO A 660 -11.97 -29.60 1.25
N TRP A 661 -13.15 -29.09 0.92
CA TRP A 661 -13.68 -27.80 1.33
C TRP A 661 -13.80 -27.69 2.86
N LYS A 662 -12.71 -27.28 3.50
CA LYS A 662 -12.60 -27.05 4.94
C LYS A 662 -11.77 -25.79 5.17
N THR A 663 -12.11 -25.00 6.18
CA THR A 663 -11.41 -23.75 6.52
C THR A 663 -9.90 -23.94 6.74
N ALA A 664 -9.51 -25.07 7.36
CA ALA A 664 -8.11 -25.46 7.58
C ALA A 664 -7.33 -25.83 6.30
N ASN A 665 -8.01 -26.07 5.18
CA ASN A 665 -7.40 -26.39 3.89
C ASN A 665 -7.18 -25.15 3.00
N ILE A 666 -7.53 -23.95 3.46
CA ILE A 666 -7.48 -22.69 2.71
C ILE A 666 -6.44 -21.76 3.37
N PRO A 667 -5.41 -21.25 2.67
CA PRO A 667 -5.18 -21.36 1.23
C PRO A 667 -4.61 -22.73 0.79
N ILE A 668 -4.80 -23.05 -0.50
CA ILE A 668 -4.06 -24.11 -1.18
C ILE A 668 -2.96 -23.45 -2.02
N ASN A 669 -1.70 -23.82 -1.76
CA ASN A 669 -0.55 -23.27 -2.48
C ASN A 669 -0.31 -24.06 -3.77
N ASP A 670 -0.27 -23.37 -4.90
CA ASP A 670 0.10 -23.94 -6.20
C ASP A 670 1.40 -23.29 -6.71
N LYS A 671 2.31 -24.09 -7.27
CA LYS A 671 3.59 -23.65 -7.84
C LYS A 671 3.78 -24.21 -9.25
N THR A 672 4.33 -23.41 -10.14
CA THR A 672 4.68 -23.76 -11.53
C THR A 672 6.17 -24.02 -11.72
N THR A 673 7.00 -23.69 -10.74
CA THR A 673 8.46 -23.94 -10.73
C THR A 673 8.92 -24.41 -9.36
N PHE A 674 10.01 -25.18 -9.33
CA PHE A 674 10.66 -25.65 -8.11
C PHE A 674 12.17 -25.37 -8.16
N THR A 675 12.71 -24.87 -7.07
CA THR A 675 14.15 -24.68 -6.92
C THR A 675 14.87 -26.01 -6.74
N VAL A 676 16.15 -26.08 -7.14
CA VAL A 676 16.99 -27.28 -6.89
C VAL A 676 17.01 -27.65 -5.41
N ALA A 677 16.95 -26.68 -4.49
CA ALA A 677 16.92 -26.91 -3.04
C ALA A 677 15.63 -27.60 -2.56
N GLU A 678 14.47 -27.26 -3.14
CA GLU A 678 13.20 -27.93 -2.86
C GLU A 678 13.19 -29.36 -3.39
N VAL A 679 13.59 -29.57 -4.65
CA VAL A 679 13.66 -30.91 -5.27
C VAL A 679 14.66 -31.79 -4.51
N THR A 680 15.81 -31.24 -4.15
CA THR A 680 16.87 -31.95 -3.42
C THR A 680 16.47 -32.25 -1.97
N SER A 681 15.56 -31.48 -1.37
CA SER A 681 15.01 -31.80 -0.06
C SER A 681 14.00 -32.93 -0.15
N ALA A 682 13.06 -32.88 -1.10
CA ALA A 682 12.15 -33.99 -1.38
C ALA A 682 12.90 -35.28 -1.79
N ALA A 683 14.03 -35.18 -2.49
CA ALA A 683 14.91 -36.30 -2.83
C ALA A 683 15.50 -36.98 -1.59
N VAL A 684 15.89 -36.21 -0.57
CA VAL A 684 16.34 -36.77 0.72
C VAL A 684 15.17 -37.47 1.43
N ASP A 685 13.99 -36.87 1.45
CA ASP A 685 12.82 -37.45 2.11
C ASP A 685 12.38 -38.75 1.42
N VAL A 686 12.38 -38.79 0.09
CA VAL A 686 12.11 -40.00 -0.70
C VAL A 686 13.17 -41.07 -0.48
N LYS A 687 14.47 -40.72 -0.40
CA LYS A 687 15.51 -41.69 -0.04
C LYS A 687 15.27 -42.29 1.35
N LEU A 688 15.01 -41.46 2.36
CA LEU A 688 14.76 -41.91 3.73
C LEU A 688 13.51 -42.80 3.81
N PHE A 689 12.45 -42.44 3.08
CA PHE A 689 11.24 -43.26 2.97
C PHE A 689 11.56 -44.63 2.36
N VAL A 690 12.30 -44.68 1.25
CA VAL A 690 12.68 -45.93 0.56
C VAL A 690 13.61 -46.79 1.43
N ASP A 691 14.57 -46.18 2.13
CA ASP A 691 15.48 -46.87 3.05
C ASP A 691 14.71 -47.56 4.20
N GLY A 692 13.68 -46.90 4.75
CA GLY A 692 12.88 -47.42 5.86
C GLY A 692 11.77 -48.39 5.46
N ASN A 693 11.14 -48.21 4.28
CA ASN A 693 9.93 -48.95 3.88
C ASN A 693 10.15 -49.95 2.74
N GLY A 694 11.29 -49.89 2.03
CA GLY A 694 11.59 -50.77 0.89
C GLY A 694 10.72 -50.53 -0.37
N SER A 695 9.94 -49.47 -0.40
CA SER A 695 8.99 -49.08 -1.46
C SER A 695 9.08 -47.57 -1.76
N LEU A 696 8.59 -47.15 -2.94
CA LEU A 696 8.42 -45.72 -3.24
C LEU A 696 7.15 -45.16 -2.57
N PRO A 697 7.15 -43.88 -2.14
CA PRO A 697 5.91 -43.21 -1.76
C PRO A 697 5.00 -43.01 -2.98
N GLU A 698 3.69 -43.12 -2.78
CA GLU A 698 2.70 -42.92 -3.85
C GLU A 698 2.69 -41.47 -4.37
N TRP A 699 2.79 -40.52 -3.45
CA TRP A 699 2.82 -39.08 -3.70
C TRP A 699 4.06 -38.45 -3.05
N ILE A 700 4.76 -37.59 -3.80
CA ILE A 700 5.93 -36.86 -3.33
C ILE A 700 5.53 -35.40 -3.11
N THR A 701 5.85 -34.85 -1.93
CA THR A 701 5.66 -33.43 -1.66
C THR A 701 6.93 -32.66 -2.02
N VAL A 702 6.87 -31.77 -3.02
CA VAL A 702 7.98 -30.88 -3.41
C VAL A 702 7.55 -29.44 -3.19
N GLY A 703 8.27 -28.68 -2.38
CA GLY A 703 7.97 -27.26 -2.13
C GLY A 703 6.56 -26.96 -1.59
N GLY A 704 5.86 -27.97 -1.04
CA GLY A 704 4.46 -27.90 -0.59
C GLY A 704 3.40 -28.37 -1.60
N VAL A 705 3.80 -28.89 -2.76
CA VAL A 705 2.93 -29.38 -3.84
C VAL A 705 3.02 -30.90 -3.96
N PHE A 706 1.89 -31.58 -4.19
CA PHE A 706 1.84 -33.03 -4.42
C PHE A 706 2.09 -33.37 -5.88
N LEU A 707 3.11 -34.22 -6.11
CA LEU A 707 3.51 -34.73 -7.41
C LEU A 707 3.45 -36.26 -7.40
N ASN A 708 3.10 -36.85 -8.55
CA ASN A 708 3.26 -38.30 -8.74
C ASN A 708 4.73 -38.66 -9.00
N GLN A 709 5.03 -39.97 -9.00
CA GLN A 709 6.39 -40.50 -9.16
C GLN A 709 7.07 -40.10 -10.49
N SER A 710 6.32 -39.99 -11.60
CA SER A 710 6.87 -39.61 -12.91
C SER A 710 7.19 -38.12 -12.99
N GLN A 711 6.31 -37.28 -12.45
CA GLN A 711 6.54 -35.84 -12.33
C GLN A 711 7.74 -35.57 -11.43
N PHE A 712 7.87 -36.29 -10.32
CA PHE A 712 9.03 -36.19 -9.45
C PHE A 712 10.31 -36.68 -10.14
N LEU A 713 10.27 -37.78 -10.91
CA LEU A 713 11.41 -38.24 -11.69
C LEU A 713 11.90 -37.19 -12.70
N HIS A 714 10.98 -36.51 -13.39
CA HIS A 714 11.31 -35.40 -14.29
C HIS A 714 11.98 -34.22 -13.56
N LEU A 715 11.51 -33.87 -12.36
CA LEU A 715 12.18 -32.85 -11.54
C LEU A 715 13.57 -33.29 -11.06
N LEU A 716 13.73 -34.57 -10.68
CA LEU A 716 15.02 -35.15 -10.28
C LEU A 716 16.05 -35.06 -11.41
N THR A 717 15.70 -35.53 -12.62
CA THR A 717 16.60 -35.54 -13.77
C THR A 717 16.89 -34.12 -14.27
N SER A 718 15.87 -33.27 -14.39
CA SER A 718 16.03 -31.85 -14.74
C SER A 718 16.94 -31.11 -13.75
N SER A 719 16.86 -31.43 -12.45
CA SER A 719 17.73 -30.83 -11.44
C SER A 719 19.18 -31.31 -11.59
N VAL A 720 19.42 -32.59 -11.87
CA VAL A 720 20.78 -33.11 -12.11
C VAL A 720 21.42 -32.48 -13.35
N ILE A 721 20.66 -32.31 -14.44
CA ILE A 721 21.12 -31.63 -15.66
C ILE A 721 21.48 -30.18 -15.35
N LEU A 722 20.61 -29.45 -14.66
CA LEU A 722 20.80 -28.03 -14.29
C LEU A 722 22.00 -27.81 -13.36
N ILE A 723 22.23 -28.73 -12.41
CA ILE A 723 23.43 -28.72 -11.55
C ILE A 723 24.68 -28.98 -12.39
N ASN A 724 24.65 -29.98 -13.29
CA ASN A 724 25.80 -30.32 -14.12
C ASN A 724 26.20 -29.18 -15.08
N SER A 725 25.22 -28.45 -15.62
CA SER A 725 25.45 -27.28 -16.47
C SER A 725 25.81 -26.00 -15.69
N GLN A 726 25.98 -26.08 -14.37
CA GLN A 726 26.27 -24.95 -13.46
C GLN A 726 25.29 -23.76 -13.63
N SER A 727 24.06 -24.03 -14.07
CA SER A 727 23.11 -23.00 -14.47
C SER A 727 22.20 -22.62 -13.30
N SER A 728 22.00 -21.32 -13.09
CA SER A 728 21.02 -20.83 -12.11
C SER A 728 19.60 -20.89 -12.68
N GLY A 729 18.67 -21.48 -11.95
CA GLY A 729 17.29 -21.61 -12.42
C GLY A 729 16.38 -22.39 -11.48
N SER A 730 15.17 -22.65 -11.96
CA SER A 730 14.19 -23.53 -11.33
C SER A 730 13.63 -24.47 -12.39
N VAL A 731 13.29 -25.69 -11.99
CA VAL A 731 12.74 -26.72 -12.88
C VAL A 731 11.20 -26.64 -12.89
N LYS A 732 10.60 -26.82 -14.07
CA LYS A 732 9.13 -26.89 -14.24
C LYS A 732 8.69 -28.36 -14.17
N PRO A 733 7.57 -28.70 -13.50
CA PRO A 733 6.95 -30.01 -13.64
C PRO A 733 6.26 -30.11 -15.02
N VAL A 734 6.06 -31.34 -15.48
CA VAL A 734 5.31 -31.63 -16.71
C VAL A 734 4.03 -32.42 -16.42
N ASN A 735 3.10 -32.44 -17.38
CA ASN A 735 1.97 -33.36 -17.33
C ASN A 735 2.46 -34.78 -17.64
N ALA A 736 2.66 -35.62 -16.62
CA ALA A 736 3.17 -36.97 -16.79
C ALA A 736 2.43 -37.99 -15.92
N GLY A 737 1.89 -39.04 -16.55
CA GLY A 737 1.30 -40.20 -15.87
C GLY A 737 2.34 -41.21 -15.38
N LEU A 738 1.90 -42.18 -14.58
CA LEU A 738 2.74 -43.34 -14.20
C LEU A 738 3.01 -44.26 -15.41
N PRO A 739 4.14 -45.00 -15.44
CA PRO A 739 4.39 -46.01 -16.47
C PRO A 739 3.26 -47.04 -16.53
N SER A 740 2.86 -47.43 -17.74
CA SER A 740 1.78 -48.40 -17.98
C SER A 740 2.13 -49.85 -17.63
N THR A 741 3.41 -50.17 -17.40
CA THR A 741 3.90 -51.50 -17.03
C THR A 741 5.05 -51.39 -16.04
N THR A 742 5.21 -52.38 -15.16
CA THR A 742 6.32 -52.48 -14.21
C THR A 742 7.34 -53.50 -14.67
N ILE A 743 8.60 -53.08 -14.84
CA ILE A 743 9.73 -53.96 -15.14
C ILE A 743 10.57 -54.16 -13.86
N LYS A 744 11.20 -55.34 -13.69
CA LYS A 744 12.13 -55.62 -12.59
C LYS A 744 13.55 -55.22 -12.97
N ASP A 745 14.39 -54.99 -11.96
CA ASP A 745 15.82 -54.82 -12.22
C ASP A 745 16.44 -56.12 -12.73
N ASP A 746 17.38 -55.98 -13.66
CA ASP A 746 18.30 -57.02 -14.10
C ASP A 746 19.69 -56.38 -14.22
N LEU A 747 20.35 -56.19 -13.06
CA LEU A 747 21.58 -55.42 -12.91
C LEU A 747 22.72 -56.25 -12.35
N SER A 748 23.89 -56.14 -12.99
CA SER A 748 25.17 -56.46 -12.37
C SER A 748 25.56 -55.35 -11.39
N ALA A 749 26.02 -55.71 -10.19
CA ALA A 749 26.40 -54.72 -9.18
C ALA A 749 27.66 -53.94 -9.61
N GLY A 750 27.56 -52.62 -9.63
CA GLY A 750 28.66 -51.74 -10.04
C GLY A 750 28.40 -50.28 -9.69
N SER A 751 29.04 -49.36 -10.42
CA SER A 751 28.85 -47.91 -10.24
C SER A 751 28.78 -47.17 -11.57
N LEU A 752 27.88 -46.19 -11.68
CA LEU A 752 27.84 -45.27 -12.82
C LEU A 752 28.63 -44.00 -12.52
N SER A 753 29.41 -43.51 -13.50
CA SER A 753 30.13 -42.25 -13.42
C SER A 753 29.22 -41.04 -13.62
N THR A 754 29.67 -39.84 -13.21
CA THR A 754 28.94 -38.57 -13.40
C THR A 754 28.46 -38.38 -14.84
N ALA A 755 29.37 -38.55 -15.81
CA ALA A 755 29.03 -38.38 -17.23
C ALA A 755 27.88 -39.32 -17.66
N ARG A 756 27.88 -40.57 -17.19
CA ARG A 756 26.88 -41.55 -17.61
C ARG A 756 25.52 -41.34 -16.97
N TYR A 757 25.45 -41.05 -15.66
CA TYR A 757 24.15 -40.80 -15.04
C TYR A 757 23.56 -39.43 -15.40
N VAL A 758 24.37 -38.44 -15.81
CA VAL A 758 23.88 -37.18 -16.38
C VAL A 758 23.30 -37.42 -17.78
N GLN A 759 24.00 -38.18 -18.64
CA GLN A 759 23.45 -38.56 -19.96
C GLN A 759 22.11 -39.28 -19.82
N LEU A 760 22.03 -40.25 -18.90
CA LEU A 760 20.80 -40.99 -18.61
C LEU A 760 19.68 -40.07 -18.08
N ALA A 761 20.02 -38.98 -17.39
CA ALA A 761 19.04 -38.00 -16.92
C ALA A 761 18.40 -37.25 -18.10
N GLU A 762 19.20 -36.89 -19.11
CA GLU A 762 18.73 -36.26 -20.35
C GLU A 762 17.81 -37.20 -21.14
N GLU A 763 18.19 -38.48 -21.28
CA GLU A 763 17.40 -39.54 -21.92
C GLU A 763 16.03 -39.71 -21.23
N ILE A 764 16.00 -39.77 -19.89
CA ILE A 764 14.76 -39.89 -19.10
C ILE A 764 13.91 -38.63 -19.18
N LYS A 765 14.50 -37.44 -19.05
CA LYS A 765 13.80 -36.16 -19.14
C LYS A 765 13.07 -36.05 -20.49
N THR A 766 13.79 -36.30 -21.57
CA THR A 766 13.28 -36.28 -22.96
C THR A 766 12.15 -37.30 -23.11
N TYR A 767 12.32 -38.53 -22.64
CA TYR A 767 11.26 -39.55 -22.70
C TYR A 767 9.96 -39.08 -22.03
N ILE A 768 10.05 -38.51 -20.83
CA ILE A 768 8.86 -38.08 -20.07
C ILE A 768 8.17 -36.90 -20.77
N GLU A 769 8.93 -35.96 -21.34
CA GLU A 769 8.42 -34.81 -22.09
C GLU A 769 7.73 -35.23 -23.40
N GLU A 770 8.26 -36.23 -24.12
CA GLU A 770 7.69 -36.74 -25.37
C GLU A 770 6.49 -37.68 -25.19
N ASN A 771 6.45 -38.44 -24.09
CA ASN A 771 5.49 -39.54 -23.91
C ASN A 771 4.40 -39.26 -22.86
N GLU A 772 4.44 -38.09 -22.19
CA GLU A 772 3.57 -37.72 -21.07
C GLU A 772 3.47 -38.80 -19.97
N LYS A 773 4.55 -39.57 -19.75
CA LYS A 773 4.61 -40.63 -18.72
C LYS A 773 6.04 -41.02 -18.34
N GLY A 774 6.18 -41.59 -17.14
CA GLY A 774 7.43 -42.20 -16.68
C GLY A 774 7.83 -43.42 -17.54
N PRO A 775 9.13 -43.68 -17.77
CA PRO A 775 9.60 -44.92 -18.39
C PRO A 775 9.42 -46.10 -17.42
N SER A 776 9.04 -47.28 -17.92
CA SER A 776 8.92 -48.50 -17.10
C SER A 776 10.27 -49.03 -16.61
N SER A 777 11.32 -48.84 -17.42
CA SER A 777 12.73 -49.08 -17.11
C SER A 777 13.61 -48.27 -18.06
N VAL A 778 14.91 -48.19 -17.77
CA VAL A 778 15.96 -47.74 -18.69
C VAL A 778 17.11 -48.73 -18.73
N THR A 779 17.83 -48.78 -19.85
CA THR A 779 19.03 -49.61 -19.99
C THR A 779 20.27 -48.78 -19.62
N ALA A 780 20.98 -49.21 -18.60
CA ALA A 780 22.30 -48.68 -18.25
C ALA A 780 23.39 -49.71 -18.60
N ASP A 781 24.65 -49.31 -18.53
CA ASP A 781 25.80 -50.15 -18.89
C ASP A 781 25.96 -51.38 -17.97
N LEU A 782 25.24 -51.38 -16.84
CA LEU A 782 25.16 -52.45 -15.85
C LEU A 782 23.92 -53.36 -16.01
N GLY A 783 23.03 -53.07 -16.96
CA GLY A 783 21.80 -53.82 -17.23
C GLY A 783 20.50 -52.99 -17.14
N THR A 784 19.37 -53.67 -16.95
CA THR A 784 18.04 -53.03 -16.95
C THR A 784 17.71 -52.46 -15.58
N THR A 785 17.49 -51.14 -15.50
CA THR A 785 17.12 -50.43 -14.26
C THR A 785 15.63 -50.09 -14.26
N SER A 786 14.86 -50.60 -13.30
CA SER A 786 13.42 -50.34 -13.19
C SER A 786 13.10 -48.89 -12.78
N PHE A 787 11.91 -48.40 -13.14
CA PHE A 787 11.38 -47.07 -12.76
C PHE A 787 11.65 -46.68 -11.31
N LYS A 788 11.42 -47.60 -10.35
CA LYS A 788 11.67 -47.35 -8.93
C LYS A 788 13.14 -47.16 -8.61
N SER A 789 14.01 -47.98 -9.20
CA SER A 789 15.46 -47.94 -8.99
C SER A 789 16.08 -46.67 -9.57
N ILE A 790 15.53 -46.16 -10.68
CA ILE A 790 15.88 -44.85 -11.25
C ILE A 790 15.56 -43.71 -10.26
N ILE A 791 14.31 -43.64 -9.74
CA ILE A 791 13.89 -42.60 -8.80
C ILE A 791 14.75 -42.63 -7.53
N TYR A 792 15.00 -43.82 -6.98
CA TYR A 792 15.87 -43.98 -5.81
C TYR A 792 17.33 -43.61 -6.11
N MET A 793 17.87 -43.96 -7.28
CA MET A 793 19.22 -43.57 -7.69
C MET A 793 19.38 -42.05 -7.78
N TYR A 794 18.49 -41.33 -8.48
CA TYR A 794 18.57 -39.87 -8.54
C TYR A 794 18.28 -39.19 -7.22
N SER A 795 17.43 -39.78 -6.37
CA SER A 795 17.23 -39.32 -4.99
C SER A 795 18.53 -39.40 -4.17
N ARG A 796 19.33 -40.47 -4.35
CA ARG A 796 20.67 -40.61 -3.76
C ARG A 796 21.68 -39.63 -4.35
N ILE A 797 21.69 -39.43 -5.67
CA ILE A 797 22.57 -38.44 -6.34
C ILE A 797 22.33 -37.04 -5.79
N LEU A 798 21.07 -36.60 -5.67
CA LEU A 798 20.76 -35.28 -5.13
C LEU A 798 21.02 -35.17 -3.62
N GLN A 799 20.89 -36.25 -2.83
CA GLN A 799 21.39 -36.25 -1.45
C GLN A 799 22.91 -35.99 -1.41
N GLN A 800 23.70 -36.67 -2.24
CA GLN A 800 25.15 -36.46 -2.29
C GLN A 800 25.48 -35.00 -2.67
N TYR A 801 24.76 -34.43 -3.64
CA TYR A 801 24.86 -33.00 -3.96
C TYR A 801 24.51 -32.10 -2.76
N LYS A 802 23.46 -32.41 -1.99
CA LYS A 802 23.09 -31.63 -0.78
C LYS A 802 24.25 -31.57 0.24
N ILE A 803 24.96 -32.69 0.42
CA ILE A 803 26.05 -32.82 1.40
C ILE A 803 27.34 -32.16 0.88
N HIS A 804 27.73 -32.46 -0.36
CA HIS A 804 29.06 -32.12 -0.89
C HIS A 804 29.08 -30.84 -1.74
N GLN A 805 27.92 -30.34 -2.18
CA GLN A 805 27.73 -29.22 -3.12
C GLN A 805 28.31 -29.48 -4.52
N THR A 806 28.63 -30.74 -4.82
CA THR A 806 29.09 -31.25 -6.11
C THR A 806 28.35 -32.55 -6.43
N LEU A 807 28.15 -32.85 -7.71
CA LEU A 807 27.62 -34.15 -8.12
C LEU A 807 28.63 -35.26 -7.81
N PRO A 808 28.20 -36.44 -7.29
CA PRO A 808 29.12 -37.51 -6.91
C PRO A 808 29.86 -38.08 -8.13
N SER A 809 31.18 -38.29 -8.02
CA SER A 809 32.01 -38.78 -9.14
C SER A 809 31.54 -40.14 -9.67
N ASN A 810 31.02 -40.99 -8.79
CA ASN A 810 30.34 -42.24 -9.10
C ASN A 810 29.14 -42.45 -8.15
N ILE A 811 28.11 -43.19 -8.59
CA ILE A 811 26.99 -43.64 -7.76
C ILE A 811 26.87 -45.17 -7.83
N ILE A 812 26.60 -45.85 -6.71
CA ILE A 812 26.42 -47.31 -6.70
C ILE A 812 25.07 -47.67 -7.35
N LEU A 813 25.09 -48.62 -8.29
CA LEU A 813 23.89 -49.16 -8.95
C LEU A 813 23.94 -50.71 -8.90
N LYS A 814 22.84 -51.30 -8.43
CA LYS A 814 22.62 -52.74 -8.27
C LYS A 814 21.11 -53.01 -8.18
N ASN A 815 20.71 -54.27 -8.27
CA ASN A 815 19.32 -54.71 -8.06
C ASN A 815 18.72 -54.16 -6.76
N TRP A 816 17.43 -53.77 -6.82
CA TRP A 816 16.65 -53.16 -5.75
C TRP A 816 16.84 -53.85 -4.39
N THR A 817 17.71 -53.24 -3.58
CA THR A 817 18.05 -53.64 -2.23
C THR A 817 18.29 -52.35 -1.44
N THR A 818 17.67 -52.23 -0.27
CA THR A 818 17.71 -51.03 0.56
C THR A 818 18.18 -51.38 1.97
N PRO A 819 18.88 -50.47 2.68
CA PRO A 819 19.43 -49.20 2.19
C PRO A 819 20.70 -49.38 1.31
N ILE A 820 21.03 -48.36 0.52
CA ILE A 820 22.34 -48.21 -0.13
C ILE A 820 23.05 -47.00 0.47
N TYR A 821 24.31 -47.19 0.89
CA TYR A 821 25.16 -46.15 1.50
C TYR A 821 26.25 -45.72 0.52
N ASP A 822 26.12 -44.49 -0.02
CA ASP A 822 27.08 -43.93 -0.98
C ASP A 822 28.17 -43.05 -0.33
N ASN A 823 28.05 -42.73 0.97
CA ASN A 823 29.02 -41.91 1.70
C ASN A 823 30.37 -42.64 1.86
N GLN A 824 31.45 -41.99 1.44
CA GLN A 824 32.82 -42.49 1.55
C GLN A 824 33.77 -41.41 2.07
N PHE A 825 34.79 -41.82 2.83
CA PHE A 825 35.80 -40.93 3.40
C PHE A 825 37.20 -41.41 3.04
N THR A 826 38.10 -40.48 2.72
CA THR A 826 39.52 -40.80 2.54
C THR A 826 40.19 -41.04 3.90
N ASN A 827 41.35 -41.70 3.91
CA ASN A 827 42.14 -41.83 5.15
C ASN A 827 42.48 -40.45 5.75
N GLN A 828 42.65 -39.40 4.93
CA GLN A 828 42.94 -38.04 5.41
C GLN A 828 41.76 -37.38 6.12
N ASP A 829 40.53 -37.58 5.63
CA ASP A 829 39.30 -37.12 6.32
C ASP A 829 39.22 -37.74 7.72
N ILE A 830 39.47 -39.05 7.81
CA ILE A 830 39.42 -39.82 9.06
C ILE A 830 40.54 -39.41 10.02
N ILE A 831 41.78 -39.26 9.53
CA ILE A 831 42.94 -38.80 10.33
C ILE A 831 42.69 -37.41 10.92
N LYS A 832 42.13 -36.48 10.12
CA LYS A 832 41.82 -35.13 10.60
C LYS A 832 40.80 -35.18 11.75
N THR A 833 39.68 -35.90 11.57
CA THR A 833 38.68 -36.04 12.63
C THR A 833 39.22 -36.80 13.84
N ALA A 834 40.12 -37.77 13.65
CA ALA A 834 40.75 -38.53 14.73
C ALA A 834 41.56 -37.62 15.68
N LYS A 835 42.33 -36.69 15.11
CA LYS A 835 43.03 -35.65 15.89
C LYS A 835 42.07 -34.76 16.65
N GLU A 836 40.97 -34.31 16.04
CA GLU A 836 39.96 -33.47 16.69
C GLU A 836 39.28 -34.20 17.87
N VAL A 837 38.90 -35.47 17.68
CA VAL A 837 38.34 -36.33 18.74
C VAL A 837 39.35 -36.59 19.87
N LYS A 838 40.62 -36.81 19.54
CA LYS A 838 41.71 -36.97 20.53
C LYS A 838 41.87 -35.69 21.37
N VAL A 839 41.96 -34.53 20.73
CA VAL A 839 42.10 -33.23 21.43
C VAL A 839 40.88 -32.92 22.30
N PHE A 840 39.67 -33.20 21.80
CA PHE A 840 38.46 -33.09 22.62
C PHE A 840 38.55 -33.97 23.86
N PHE A 841 38.94 -35.23 23.70
CA PHE A 841 39.07 -36.17 24.81
C PHE A 841 40.13 -35.71 25.82
N ASP A 842 41.32 -35.34 25.37
CA ASP A 842 42.43 -34.88 26.23
C ASP A 842 42.02 -33.68 27.10
N GLY A 843 41.21 -32.76 26.56
CA GLY A 843 40.71 -31.58 27.27
C GLY A 843 39.51 -31.82 28.20
N ASN A 844 38.64 -32.80 27.88
CA ASN A 844 37.35 -32.96 28.55
C ASN A 844 37.26 -34.18 29.49
N GLY A 845 38.05 -35.22 29.23
CA GLY A 845 38.00 -36.50 29.95
C GLY A 845 36.81 -37.39 29.59
N TYR A 846 36.12 -37.11 28.48
CA TYR A 846 35.03 -37.91 27.92
C TYR A 846 34.96 -37.75 26.39
N LEU A 847 34.25 -38.65 25.71
CA LEU A 847 34.11 -38.62 24.24
C LEU A 847 33.09 -37.59 23.76
N PRO A 848 33.27 -37.00 22.57
CA PRO A 848 32.27 -36.13 21.97
C PRO A 848 30.98 -36.91 21.62
N GLU A 849 29.83 -36.29 21.89
CA GLU A 849 28.51 -36.87 21.62
C GLU A 849 28.21 -37.00 20.12
N TYR A 850 28.67 -36.02 19.33
CA TYR A 850 28.57 -36.00 17.88
C TYR A 850 29.96 -35.91 17.26
N ILE A 851 30.22 -36.72 16.23
CA ILE A 851 31.46 -36.71 15.47
C ILE A 851 31.14 -36.36 14.02
N THR A 852 31.86 -35.40 13.44
CA THR A 852 31.64 -34.98 12.05
C THR A 852 32.85 -35.33 11.20
N VAL A 853 32.69 -36.27 10.26
CA VAL A 853 33.70 -36.59 9.25
C VAL A 853 33.28 -35.91 7.95
N SER A 854 34.05 -34.93 7.49
CA SER A 854 33.83 -34.18 6.25
C SER A 854 32.36 -33.79 5.97
N LYS A 855 31.77 -33.10 6.96
CA LYS A 855 30.37 -32.62 7.05
C LYS A 855 29.28 -33.68 7.27
N VAL A 856 29.63 -34.96 7.34
CA VAL A 856 28.70 -36.04 7.70
C VAL A 856 28.80 -36.32 9.19
N VAL A 857 27.68 -36.20 9.91
CA VAL A 857 27.60 -36.61 11.32
C VAL A 857 27.55 -38.14 11.39
N VAL A 858 28.42 -38.73 12.20
CA VAL A 858 28.51 -40.17 12.47
C VAL A 858 28.46 -40.42 13.98
N ASN A 859 27.92 -41.57 14.38
CA ASN A 859 27.97 -41.98 15.78
C ASN A 859 29.37 -42.51 16.16
N GLN A 860 29.62 -42.68 17.46
CA GLN A 860 30.93 -43.12 17.97
C GLN A 860 31.35 -44.50 17.46
N ALA A 861 30.42 -45.44 17.25
CA ALA A 861 30.74 -46.80 16.77
C ALA A 861 31.04 -46.82 15.26
N GLN A 862 30.31 -46.02 14.48
CA GLN A 862 30.63 -45.76 13.08
C GLN A 862 32.02 -45.11 12.94
N PHE A 863 32.35 -44.16 13.82
CA PHE A 863 33.67 -43.56 13.84
C PHE A 863 34.76 -44.55 14.23
N LEU A 864 34.53 -45.42 15.23
CA LEU A 864 35.47 -46.50 15.57
C LEU A 864 35.74 -47.42 14.38
N HIS A 865 34.71 -47.80 13.62
CA HIS A 865 34.87 -48.56 12.37
C HIS A 865 35.75 -47.83 11.34
N LEU A 866 35.55 -46.51 11.15
CA LEU A 866 36.41 -45.71 10.28
C LEU A 866 37.86 -45.66 10.78
N LEU A 867 38.09 -45.47 12.08
CA LEU A 867 39.43 -45.44 12.69
C LEU A 867 40.19 -46.76 12.49
N VAL A 868 39.58 -47.91 12.81
CA VAL A 868 40.27 -49.21 12.68
C VAL A 868 40.47 -49.58 11.20
N THR A 869 39.49 -49.28 10.33
CA THR A 869 39.63 -49.53 8.90
C THR A 869 40.74 -48.67 8.28
N ALA A 870 40.83 -47.39 8.64
CA ALA A 870 41.92 -46.52 8.21
C ALA A 870 43.28 -47.02 8.72
N THR A 871 43.35 -47.44 10.00
CA THR A 871 44.58 -48.00 10.60
C THR A 871 45.06 -49.26 9.85
N LEU A 872 44.15 -50.21 9.58
CA LEU A 872 44.45 -51.43 8.81
C LEU A 872 44.83 -51.13 7.36
N LYS A 873 44.15 -50.18 6.70
CA LYS A 873 44.48 -49.74 5.34
C LYS A 873 45.86 -49.08 5.26
N ILE A 874 46.20 -48.22 6.23
CA ILE A 874 47.52 -47.58 6.32
C ILE A 874 48.62 -48.63 6.53
N ASN A 875 48.39 -49.60 7.43
CA ASN A 875 49.31 -50.73 7.64
C ASN A 875 49.55 -51.54 6.36
N ASN A 876 48.53 -51.65 5.50
CA ASN A 876 48.57 -52.37 4.21
C ASN A 876 48.84 -51.44 3.01
N SER A 877 49.32 -50.21 3.21
CA SER A 877 49.64 -49.23 2.16
C SER A 877 48.49 -48.89 1.18
N SER A 878 47.23 -49.00 1.61
CA SER A 878 46.05 -48.71 0.79
C SER A 878 45.51 -47.30 0.99
N GLY A 879 45.50 -46.51 -0.08
CA GLY A 879 44.89 -45.17 -0.13
C GLY A 879 43.39 -45.15 -0.45
N SER A 880 42.73 -46.31 -0.54
CA SER A 880 41.31 -46.41 -0.95
C SER A 880 40.36 -45.78 0.07
N SER A 881 39.33 -45.07 -0.40
CA SER A 881 38.26 -44.53 0.46
C SER A 881 37.52 -45.62 1.24
N THR A 882 37.06 -45.29 2.43
CA THR A 882 36.27 -46.17 3.31
C THR A 882 34.82 -45.74 3.28
N TYR A 883 33.92 -46.66 2.89
CA TYR A 883 32.48 -46.43 2.95
C TYR A 883 31.98 -46.39 4.39
N LEU A 884 31.05 -45.48 4.67
CA LEU A 884 30.34 -45.43 5.94
C LEU A 884 29.39 -46.63 6.05
N GLN A 885 29.56 -47.44 7.09
CA GLN A 885 28.62 -48.51 7.43
C GLN A 885 27.59 -48.03 8.47
N SER A 886 26.46 -48.72 8.55
CA SER A 886 25.59 -48.65 9.73
C SER A 886 26.25 -49.45 10.85
N VAL A 887 26.47 -48.81 12.00
CA VAL A 887 27.05 -49.46 13.18
C VAL A 887 26.33 -48.97 14.43
N ALA A 888 25.76 -49.88 15.21
CA ALA A 888 25.14 -49.57 16.50
C ALA A 888 26.17 -49.37 17.62
N LEU A 889 25.84 -48.53 18.59
CA LEU A 889 26.59 -48.37 19.84
C LEU A 889 26.49 -49.64 20.72
N PRO A 890 27.52 -49.96 21.52
CA PRO A 890 27.41 -51.03 22.52
C PRO A 890 26.40 -50.67 23.61
N GLN A 891 25.65 -51.66 24.09
CA GLN A 891 24.67 -51.49 25.18
C GLN A 891 25.33 -51.15 26.53
N SER A 892 26.53 -51.67 26.78
CA SER A 892 27.33 -51.37 27.97
C SER A 892 28.82 -51.43 27.66
N SER A 893 29.61 -50.68 28.42
CA SER A 893 31.07 -50.70 28.34
C SER A 893 31.67 -50.57 29.73
N TYR A 894 32.49 -51.55 30.11
CA TYR A 894 33.20 -51.60 31.39
C TYR A 894 34.70 -51.65 31.13
N GLU A 895 35.50 -51.09 32.04
CA GLU A 895 36.95 -51.14 31.95
C GLU A 895 37.61 -51.84 33.13
N LYS A 896 38.61 -52.68 32.84
CA LYS A 896 39.50 -53.25 33.84
C LYS A 896 40.91 -53.43 33.25
N MET A 897 41.53 -52.31 32.88
CA MET A 897 42.92 -52.27 32.41
C MET A 897 43.78 -51.31 33.24
N ASN A 898 45.09 -51.61 33.29
CA ASN A 898 46.11 -50.70 33.78
C ASN A 898 46.55 -49.76 32.64
N SER A 899 46.94 -48.53 32.94
CA SER A 899 47.54 -47.66 31.94
C SER A 899 48.94 -48.18 31.55
N GLY A 900 49.29 -48.12 30.27
CA GLY A 900 50.56 -48.67 29.78
C GLY A 900 50.75 -48.56 28.27
N ASN A 901 51.91 -49.00 27.78
CA ASN A 901 52.24 -49.00 26.36
C ASN A 901 51.79 -50.28 25.68
N ILE A 902 51.17 -50.17 24.50
CA ILE A 902 50.86 -51.28 23.59
C ILE A 902 51.73 -51.16 22.32
N ASN A 903 52.24 -52.27 21.80
CA ASN A 903 53.12 -52.28 20.61
C ASN A 903 52.32 -52.41 19.30
N LEU A 904 52.97 -52.09 18.17
CA LEU A 904 52.41 -52.14 16.82
C LEU A 904 51.64 -53.43 16.52
N ALA A 905 52.27 -54.59 16.72
CA ALA A 905 51.63 -55.88 16.47
C ALA A 905 50.33 -56.04 17.29
N SER A 906 50.36 -55.71 18.58
CA SER A 906 49.22 -55.90 19.48
C SER A 906 48.03 -54.98 19.14
N TYR A 907 48.27 -53.71 18.80
CA TYR A 907 47.16 -52.82 18.45
C TYR A 907 46.64 -53.04 17.02
N ILE A 908 47.44 -53.58 16.10
CA ILE A 908 46.97 -54.03 14.78
C ILE A 908 46.08 -55.28 14.91
N THR A 909 46.45 -56.25 15.74
CA THR A 909 45.57 -57.39 16.06
C THR A 909 44.24 -56.93 16.66
N LEU A 910 44.27 -55.97 17.60
CA LEU A 910 43.06 -55.38 18.16
C LEU A 910 42.21 -54.65 17.10
N ALA A 911 42.83 -53.89 16.18
CA ALA A 911 42.13 -53.21 15.09
C ALA A 911 41.37 -54.21 14.20
N GLN A 912 42.01 -55.35 13.89
CA GLN A 912 41.39 -56.42 13.11
C GLN A 912 40.20 -57.06 13.86
N SER A 913 40.37 -57.39 15.15
CA SER A 913 39.26 -57.96 15.96
C SER A 913 38.05 -57.02 16.08
N ILE A 914 38.28 -55.70 16.19
CA ILE A 914 37.20 -54.70 16.18
C ILE A 914 36.53 -54.64 14.80
N TYR A 915 37.31 -54.62 13.71
CA TYR A 915 36.81 -54.59 12.34
C TYR A 915 35.93 -55.81 12.02
N ASP A 916 36.41 -57.01 12.37
CA ASP A 916 35.70 -58.28 12.12
C ASP A 916 34.40 -58.34 12.94
N HIS A 917 34.44 -57.91 14.20
CA HIS A 917 33.25 -57.86 15.05
C HIS A 917 32.20 -56.90 14.48
N ILE A 918 32.59 -55.68 14.10
CA ILE A 918 31.66 -54.68 13.55
C ILE A 918 31.07 -55.16 12.22
N THR A 919 31.91 -55.69 11.31
CA THR A 919 31.46 -56.15 9.99
C THR A 919 30.49 -57.33 10.11
N THR A 920 30.67 -58.20 11.11
CA THR A 920 29.82 -59.36 11.35
C THR A 920 28.50 -58.98 12.05
N ASN A 921 28.53 -58.09 13.04
CA ASN A 921 27.39 -57.84 13.95
C ASN A 921 26.66 -56.51 13.68
N GLN A 922 27.19 -55.63 12.83
CA GLN A 922 26.69 -54.25 12.62
C GLN A 922 26.58 -53.43 13.92
N ALA A 923 27.38 -53.79 14.92
CA ALA A 923 27.45 -53.15 16.23
C ALA A 923 28.89 -53.18 16.73
N ALA A 924 29.30 -52.19 17.53
CA ALA A 924 30.58 -52.23 18.22
C ALA A 924 30.48 -53.03 19.53
N ALA A 925 31.55 -53.75 19.88
CA ALA A 925 31.65 -54.43 21.17
C ALA A 925 31.94 -53.44 22.30
N GLY A 926 31.41 -53.69 23.49
CA GLY A 926 31.63 -52.84 24.67
C GLY A 926 33.05 -52.86 25.21
N SER A 927 33.85 -53.87 24.89
CA SER A 927 35.21 -54.08 25.40
C SER A 927 35.93 -55.22 24.67
N PHE A 928 37.26 -55.21 24.67
CA PHE A 928 38.10 -56.36 24.28
C PHE A 928 39.14 -56.65 25.38
N ASP A 929 39.72 -57.85 25.37
CA ASP A 929 40.84 -58.20 26.24
C ASP A 929 42.18 -57.91 25.54
N ILE A 930 43.11 -57.26 26.25
CA ILE A 930 44.48 -56.96 25.80
C ILE A 930 45.49 -57.24 26.92
N ASN A 931 46.80 -57.19 26.60
CA ASN A 931 47.88 -57.45 27.55
C ASN A 931 47.93 -56.48 28.76
N LEU A 932 47.16 -55.38 28.73
CA LEU A 932 47.02 -54.42 29.85
C LEU A 932 45.77 -54.68 30.70
N GLY A 933 44.93 -55.66 30.34
CA GLY A 933 43.61 -55.93 30.90
C GLY A 933 42.48 -55.71 29.89
N LYS A 934 41.27 -55.46 30.37
CA LYS A 934 40.07 -55.33 29.53
C LYS A 934 39.88 -53.88 29.08
N ILE A 935 40.11 -53.58 27.79
CA ILE A 935 40.01 -52.25 27.18
C ILE A 935 38.56 -51.92 26.79
N SER A 936 38.01 -50.85 27.33
CA SER A 936 36.64 -50.39 27.06
C SER A 936 36.45 -49.81 25.65
N PHE A 937 35.19 -49.72 25.18
CA PHE A 937 34.84 -49.09 23.90
C PHE A 937 35.34 -47.63 23.81
N PRO A 938 35.18 -46.78 24.86
CA PRO A 938 35.77 -45.46 24.84
C PRO A 938 37.31 -45.46 24.78
N SER A 939 37.99 -46.40 25.44
CA SER A 939 39.46 -46.55 25.33
C SER A 939 39.91 -46.95 23.93
N GLN A 940 39.16 -47.80 23.23
CA GLN A 940 39.45 -48.17 21.84
C GLN A 940 39.38 -46.94 20.92
N LEU A 941 38.35 -46.10 21.07
CA LEU A 941 38.22 -44.84 20.34
C LEU A 941 39.41 -43.90 20.60
N TYR A 942 39.83 -43.74 21.85
CA TYR A 942 41.00 -42.91 22.17
C TYR A 942 42.32 -43.48 21.63
N LEU A 943 42.51 -44.80 21.74
CA LEU A 943 43.67 -45.53 21.21
C LEU A 943 43.82 -45.31 19.71
N PHE A 944 42.82 -45.64 18.90
CA PHE A 944 42.94 -45.51 17.45
C PHE A 944 42.92 -44.05 16.97
N SER A 945 42.29 -43.14 17.71
CA SER A 945 42.43 -41.70 17.47
C SER A 945 43.88 -41.24 17.69
N SER A 946 44.55 -41.76 18.72
CA SER A 946 45.96 -41.47 19.03
C SER A 946 46.95 -42.12 18.05
N VAL A 947 46.64 -43.32 17.55
CA VAL A 947 47.41 -43.98 16.48
C VAL A 947 47.39 -43.13 15.19
N LEU A 948 46.21 -42.64 14.78
CA LEU A 948 46.10 -41.83 13.56
C LEU A 948 46.66 -40.40 13.70
N ASP A 949 46.53 -39.75 14.87
CA ASP A 949 47.20 -38.46 15.15
C ASP A 949 48.74 -38.62 15.19
N SER A 950 49.26 -39.75 15.71
CA SER A 950 50.69 -40.08 15.64
C SER A 950 51.16 -40.32 14.21
N PHE A 951 50.38 -41.08 13.41
CA PHE A 951 50.65 -41.27 11.98
C PHE A 951 50.68 -39.94 11.22
N GLN A 952 49.77 -39.00 11.51
CA GLN A 952 49.76 -37.68 10.87
C GLN A 952 51.06 -36.90 11.07
N LYS A 953 51.68 -37.04 12.25
CA LYS A 953 52.92 -36.34 12.63
C LYS A 953 54.16 -37.00 12.03
N ASN A 954 54.21 -38.33 12.04
CA ASN A 954 55.42 -39.09 11.75
C ASN A 954 55.43 -39.78 10.37
N GLN A 955 54.30 -39.78 9.66
CA GLN A 955 54.06 -40.50 8.39
C GLN A 955 54.31 -42.02 8.45
N GLN A 956 54.36 -42.57 9.67
CA GLN A 956 54.52 -43.99 9.99
C GLN A 956 53.65 -44.33 11.20
N LEU A 957 53.16 -45.57 11.28
CA LEU A 957 52.41 -46.05 12.45
C LEU A 957 53.38 -46.19 13.64
N PRO A 958 53.00 -45.75 14.86
CA PRO A 958 53.92 -45.75 15.99
C PRO A 958 54.29 -47.17 16.44
N GLU A 959 55.58 -47.45 16.63
CA GLU A 959 56.06 -48.76 17.13
C GLU A 959 55.43 -49.14 18.48
N SER A 960 55.13 -48.14 19.32
CA SER A 960 54.32 -48.28 20.52
C SER A 960 53.52 -47.01 20.81
N ILE A 961 52.34 -47.17 21.40
CA ILE A 961 51.42 -46.10 21.78
C ILE A 961 50.95 -46.29 23.23
N TYR A 962 50.85 -45.21 24.00
CA TYR A 962 50.40 -45.25 25.38
C TYR A 962 48.87 -45.23 25.48
N VAL A 963 48.30 -46.20 26.20
CA VAL A 963 46.87 -46.29 26.50
C VAL A 963 46.65 -45.94 27.97
N LYS A 964 45.73 -45.01 28.21
CA LYS A 964 45.36 -44.53 29.55
C LYS A 964 44.04 -45.18 29.97
N ALA A 965 43.97 -45.66 31.20
CA ALA A 965 42.74 -46.18 31.79
C ALA A 965 41.76 -45.06 32.21
N TRP A 966 40.46 -45.33 32.16
CA TRP A 966 39.39 -44.36 32.52
C TRP A 966 39.33 -44.04 33.99
N LYS A 967 39.41 -45.04 34.87
CA LYS A 967 39.42 -44.83 36.32
C LYS A 967 40.62 -43.98 36.70
N THR A 968 40.37 -42.72 37.04
CA THR A 968 41.39 -41.78 37.48
C THR A 968 41.02 -41.21 38.85
N ALA A 969 42.03 -40.94 39.67
CA ALA A 969 41.90 -40.16 40.89
C ALA A 969 42.53 -38.78 40.65
N ARG A 970 41.75 -37.72 40.82
CA ARG A 970 42.16 -36.34 40.53
C ARG A 970 41.90 -35.46 41.74
N ASN A 971 42.95 -34.80 42.25
CA ASN A 971 42.79 -33.71 43.21
C ASN A 971 42.16 -32.52 42.49
N ILE A 972 40.99 -32.07 42.97
CA ILE A 972 40.22 -30.96 42.37
C ILE A 972 40.30 -29.67 43.19
N GLY A 973 40.99 -29.69 44.32
CA GLY A 973 41.15 -28.52 45.17
C GLY A 973 41.85 -28.83 46.50
N THR A 974 42.65 -27.89 46.98
CA THR A 974 43.41 -28.02 48.24
C THR A 974 43.46 -26.68 48.95
N THR A 975 43.30 -26.69 50.26
CA THR A 975 43.44 -25.55 51.18
C THR A 975 44.46 -25.87 52.28
N SER A 976 44.71 -24.93 53.18
CA SER A 976 45.53 -25.16 54.38
C SER A 976 44.89 -26.10 55.42
N TYR A 977 43.67 -26.59 55.19
CA TYR A 977 42.93 -27.46 56.11
C TYR A 977 42.39 -28.76 55.48
N GLY A 978 42.69 -29.02 54.20
CA GLY A 978 42.41 -30.29 53.54
C GLY A 978 42.33 -30.21 52.02
N ASN A 979 41.88 -31.29 51.38
CA ASN A 979 41.71 -31.37 49.95
C ASN A 979 40.46 -32.18 49.55
N VAL A 980 40.10 -32.11 48.27
CA VAL A 980 39.03 -32.93 47.67
C VAL A 980 39.58 -33.68 46.45
N VAL A 981 39.33 -34.98 46.42
CA VAL A 981 39.74 -35.86 45.32
C VAL A 981 38.49 -36.48 44.70
N VAL A 982 38.32 -36.32 43.38
CA VAL A 982 37.33 -37.08 42.62
C VAL A 982 37.96 -38.35 42.08
N SER A 983 37.27 -39.48 42.21
CA SER A 983 37.65 -40.78 41.66
C SER A 983 36.55 -41.34 40.77
N GLY A 984 36.91 -41.85 39.61
CA GLY A 984 36.00 -42.47 38.63
C GLY A 984 36.42 -42.20 37.17
N PRO A 985 35.53 -42.43 36.19
CA PRO A 985 34.23 -43.09 36.34
C PRO A 985 34.35 -44.54 36.83
N TYR A 986 33.29 -45.03 37.44
CA TYR A 986 33.03 -46.44 37.75
C TYR A 986 31.75 -46.91 37.06
N GLY A 987 31.59 -48.21 36.83
CA GLY A 987 30.37 -48.78 36.22
C GLY A 987 30.32 -48.65 34.70
N ASN A 988 29.10 -48.58 34.16
CA ASN A 988 28.88 -48.56 32.72
C ASN A 988 29.23 -47.20 32.09
N LEU A 989 30.34 -47.15 31.35
CA LEU A 989 30.85 -45.97 30.67
C LEU A 989 29.95 -45.46 29.53
N MET A 990 29.01 -46.29 29.04
CA MET A 990 28.01 -45.87 28.04
C MET A 990 26.77 -45.21 28.66
N SER A 991 26.61 -45.26 29.99
CA SER A 991 25.42 -44.70 30.63
C SER A 991 25.42 -43.17 30.56
N SER A 992 24.33 -42.60 30.05
CA SER A 992 24.07 -41.16 30.13
C SER A 992 23.76 -40.70 31.56
N VAL A 993 23.28 -41.64 32.41
CA VAL A 993 23.03 -41.41 33.83
C VAL A 993 24.34 -41.42 34.61
N LYS A 994 24.61 -40.30 35.28
CA LYS A 994 25.81 -40.09 36.09
C LYS A 994 25.46 -39.74 37.53
N ILE A 995 26.05 -40.46 38.49
CA ILE A 995 25.74 -40.34 39.92
C ILE A 995 27.01 -40.02 40.71
N ALA A 996 26.94 -39.01 41.57
CA ALA A 996 28.04 -38.63 42.47
C ALA A 996 27.76 -39.04 43.92
N TYR A 997 28.75 -39.67 44.55
CA TYR A 997 28.77 -39.92 45.99
C TYR A 997 29.76 -38.97 46.66
N ILE A 998 29.33 -38.22 47.66
CA ILE A 998 30.16 -37.28 48.42
C ILE A 998 30.43 -37.92 49.79
N VAL A 999 31.70 -38.05 50.14
CA VAL A 999 32.16 -38.75 51.35
C VAL A 999 33.25 -37.94 52.06
N GLY A 1000 33.38 -38.09 53.38
CA GLY A 1000 34.41 -37.41 54.17
C GLY A 1000 34.08 -35.97 54.58
N VAL A 1001 32.85 -35.49 54.35
CA VAL A 1001 32.40 -34.13 54.73
C VAL A 1001 32.56 -33.91 56.23
N HIS A 1002 32.29 -34.92 57.07
CA HIS A 1002 32.58 -34.90 58.50
C HIS A 1002 33.59 -36.02 58.83
N PRO A 1003 34.84 -35.73 59.21
CA PRO A 1003 35.90 -36.74 59.30
C PRO A 1003 35.67 -37.88 60.33
N ILE A 1004 34.84 -37.62 61.34
CA ILE A 1004 34.53 -38.59 62.41
C ILE A 1004 33.56 -39.68 61.92
N GLU A 1005 32.82 -39.44 60.84
CA GLU A 1005 31.79 -40.34 60.27
C GLU A 1005 32.39 -41.37 59.28
N TRP A 1006 33.69 -41.66 59.41
CA TRP A 1006 34.51 -42.40 58.42
C TRP A 1006 33.97 -43.79 58.01
N ALA A 1007 33.23 -44.46 58.89
CA ALA A 1007 32.75 -45.82 58.66
C ALA A 1007 31.75 -45.90 57.49
N SER A 1008 30.82 -44.95 57.37
CA SER A 1008 29.86 -44.93 56.25
C SER A 1008 30.52 -44.51 54.94
N HIS A 1009 31.49 -43.59 55.03
CA HIS A 1009 32.31 -43.16 53.89
C HIS A 1009 33.08 -44.33 53.27
N GLN A 1010 33.79 -45.12 54.10
CA GLN A 1010 34.55 -46.27 53.62
C GLN A 1010 33.62 -47.37 53.06
N ALA A 1011 32.53 -47.68 53.77
CA ALA A 1011 31.58 -48.71 53.34
C ALA A 1011 30.95 -48.44 51.96
N ILE A 1012 30.62 -47.18 51.65
CA ILE A 1012 30.09 -46.76 50.33
C ILE A 1012 31.18 -46.81 49.25
N MET A 1013 32.40 -46.35 49.55
CA MET A 1013 33.51 -46.42 48.59
C MET A 1013 33.78 -47.87 48.15
N GLU A 1014 33.92 -48.77 49.12
CA GLU A 1014 34.15 -50.19 48.87
C GLU A 1014 32.97 -50.87 48.15
N ALA A 1015 31.73 -50.39 48.30
CA ALA A 1015 30.57 -50.92 47.58
C ALA A 1015 30.63 -50.59 46.08
N ILE A 1016 30.92 -49.33 45.75
CA ILE A 1016 31.04 -48.86 44.36
C ILE A 1016 32.22 -49.57 43.68
N GLU A 1017 33.36 -49.71 44.35
CA GLU A 1017 34.52 -50.42 43.80
C GLU A 1017 34.28 -51.93 43.60
N ALA A 1018 33.48 -52.58 44.44
CA ALA A 1018 33.12 -53.99 44.28
C ALA A 1018 32.19 -54.23 43.07
N TYR A 1019 31.28 -53.30 42.78
CA TYR A 1019 30.29 -53.41 41.69
C TYR A 1019 30.68 -52.72 40.38
N ASP A 1020 31.89 -52.15 40.29
CA ASP A 1020 32.43 -51.41 39.13
C ASP A 1020 32.23 -52.07 37.75
N ASN A 1021 32.14 -53.40 37.70
CA ASN A 1021 31.98 -54.17 36.45
C ASN A 1021 30.54 -54.65 36.19
N SER A 1022 29.57 -54.24 37.01
CA SER A 1022 28.15 -54.65 36.93
C SER A 1022 27.14 -53.52 37.10
N LEU A 1023 27.58 -52.33 37.55
CA LEU A 1023 26.73 -51.15 37.72
C LEU A 1023 26.19 -50.63 36.37
N ALA A 1024 24.87 -50.49 36.26
CA ALA A 1024 24.15 -50.03 35.07
C ALA A 1024 24.38 -48.54 34.75
N HIS A 1025 24.67 -47.73 35.76
CA HIS A 1025 24.98 -46.30 35.62
C HIS A 1025 26.48 -45.98 35.73
N CYS A 1026 26.83 -44.71 35.51
CA CYS A 1026 28.20 -44.20 35.58
C CYS A 1026 28.42 -43.42 36.90
N TYR A 1027 29.41 -43.81 37.69
CA TYR A 1027 29.57 -43.35 39.08
C TYR A 1027 30.87 -42.58 39.33
N TYR A 1028 30.80 -41.61 40.24
CA TYR A 1028 31.94 -40.82 40.69
C TYR A 1028 31.93 -40.66 42.22
N ILE A 1029 33.10 -40.72 42.84
CA ILE A 1029 33.29 -40.55 44.29
C ILE A 1029 34.06 -39.26 44.55
N TYR A 1030 33.45 -38.32 45.27
CA TYR A 1030 34.06 -37.08 45.73
C TYR A 1030 34.48 -37.24 47.19
N LYS A 1031 35.75 -37.59 47.40
CA LYS A 1031 36.34 -37.77 48.73
C LYS A 1031 36.90 -36.47 49.26
N VAL A 1032 36.24 -35.91 50.25
CA VAL A 1032 36.73 -34.80 51.08
C VAL A 1032 37.70 -35.35 52.12
N SER A 1033 38.83 -34.68 52.34
CA SER A 1033 39.86 -35.10 53.29
C SER A 1033 40.33 -33.89 54.10
N VAL A 1034 39.84 -33.77 55.34
CA VAL A 1034 40.21 -32.70 56.27
C VAL A 1034 41.52 -33.07 56.97
N THR A 1035 42.51 -32.19 56.91
CA THR A 1035 43.84 -32.40 57.51
C THR A 1035 44.07 -31.55 58.77
N LYS A 1036 43.24 -30.53 59.01
CA LYS A 1036 43.34 -29.65 60.19
C LYS A 1036 42.11 -29.77 61.08
N ASP A 1037 42.33 -29.89 62.39
CA ASP A 1037 41.29 -30.02 63.42
C ASP A 1037 40.31 -31.20 63.19
N ALA A 1038 40.71 -32.23 62.43
CA ALA A 1038 39.82 -33.29 61.95
C ALA A 1038 39.13 -34.12 63.07
N SER A 1039 39.76 -34.26 64.23
CA SER A 1039 39.19 -34.92 65.42
C SER A 1039 38.35 -34.01 66.31
N ASN A 1040 38.33 -32.70 66.06
CA ASN A 1040 37.45 -31.76 66.75
C ASN A 1040 36.11 -31.73 66.03
N TYR A 1041 35.01 -32.09 66.72
CA TYR A 1041 33.69 -32.22 66.11
C TYR A 1041 33.27 -30.96 65.32
N GLU A 1042 33.20 -29.79 65.98
CA GLU A 1042 32.75 -28.55 65.32
C GLU A 1042 33.71 -28.07 64.22
N LYS A 1043 35.02 -28.01 64.50
CA LYS A 1043 36.00 -27.45 63.54
C LYS A 1043 36.26 -28.39 62.37
N GLY A 1044 36.41 -29.69 62.62
CA GLY A 1044 36.63 -30.70 61.59
C GLY A 1044 35.42 -30.83 60.66
N ARG A 1045 34.20 -30.84 61.23
CA ARG A 1045 32.93 -30.78 60.48
C ARG A 1045 32.85 -29.54 59.59
N MET A 1046 33.10 -28.35 60.14
CA MET A 1046 33.04 -27.11 59.36
C MET A 1046 34.11 -27.06 58.25
N ASN A 1047 35.34 -27.50 58.53
CA ASN A 1047 36.41 -27.58 57.54
C ASN A 1047 36.03 -28.49 56.35
N GLY A 1048 35.40 -29.64 56.60
CA GLY A 1048 34.96 -30.55 55.54
C GLY A 1048 33.73 -30.06 54.77
N GLN A 1049 32.75 -29.46 55.46
CA GLN A 1049 31.63 -28.73 54.83
C GLN A 1049 32.14 -27.65 53.85
N LEU A 1050 33.15 -26.85 54.25
CA LEU A 1050 33.74 -25.80 53.41
C LEU A 1050 34.52 -26.38 52.21
N LEU A 1051 35.29 -27.46 52.39
CA LEU A 1051 35.99 -28.14 51.29
C LEU A 1051 35.01 -28.70 50.25
N ALA A 1052 33.94 -29.34 50.71
CA ALA A 1052 32.89 -29.87 49.85
C ALA A 1052 32.19 -28.75 49.05
N ASN A 1053 31.82 -27.65 49.73
CA ASN A 1053 31.22 -26.47 49.12
C ASN A 1053 32.14 -25.79 48.07
N MET A 1054 33.44 -25.74 48.34
CA MET A 1054 34.42 -25.04 47.50
C MET A 1054 34.79 -25.81 46.23
N PHE A 1055 34.80 -27.15 46.27
CA PHE A 1055 35.32 -27.97 45.17
C PHE A 1055 34.37 -29.06 44.65
N ALA A 1056 33.72 -29.83 45.52
CA ALA A 1056 32.81 -30.90 45.07
C ALA A 1056 31.52 -30.33 44.48
N VAL A 1057 30.85 -29.41 45.19
CA VAL A 1057 29.58 -28.79 44.76
C VAL A 1057 29.68 -28.10 43.39
N PRO A 1058 30.69 -27.24 43.10
CA PRO A 1058 30.77 -26.56 41.81
C PRO A 1058 31.07 -27.53 40.66
N GLU A 1059 31.95 -28.52 40.88
CA GLU A 1059 32.28 -29.50 39.85
C GLU A 1059 31.08 -30.38 39.48
N ILE A 1060 30.35 -30.90 40.47
CA ILE A 1060 29.13 -31.68 40.27
C ILE A 1060 28.09 -30.89 39.45
N LYS A 1061 27.89 -29.60 39.77
CA LYS A 1061 26.97 -28.71 39.04
C LYS A 1061 27.40 -28.48 37.60
N VAL A 1062 28.69 -28.22 37.36
CA VAL A 1062 29.25 -28.02 36.02
C VAL A 1062 29.17 -29.31 35.18
N LYS A 1063 29.35 -30.48 35.80
CA LYS A 1063 29.25 -31.79 35.14
C LYS A 1063 27.82 -32.31 34.99
N LYS A 1064 26.81 -31.62 35.55
CA LYS A 1064 25.37 -31.91 35.42
C LYS A 1064 25.00 -33.37 35.71
N TYR A 1065 25.43 -33.88 36.85
CA TYR A 1065 25.05 -35.24 37.28
C TYR A 1065 23.54 -35.37 37.52
N ASN A 1066 23.01 -36.56 37.27
CA ASN A 1066 21.59 -36.89 37.46
C ASN A 1066 21.23 -37.02 38.94
N MET A 1067 22.21 -37.36 39.79
CA MET A 1067 22.05 -37.42 41.23
C MET A 1067 23.36 -37.15 41.98
N ALA A 1068 23.26 -36.56 43.16
CA ALA A 1068 24.32 -36.52 44.16
C ALA A 1068 23.84 -37.09 45.50
N ILE A 1069 24.67 -37.85 46.20
CA ILE A 1069 24.34 -38.48 47.48
C ILE A 1069 25.40 -38.10 48.50
N ASP A 1070 24.97 -37.41 49.56
CA ASP A 1070 25.81 -36.89 50.63
C ASP A 1070 25.80 -37.88 51.80
N ILE A 1071 26.96 -38.48 52.11
CA ILE A 1071 27.05 -39.64 53.01
C ILE A 1071 27.47 -39.20 54.41
N HIS A 1072 26.65 -39.56 55.39
CA HIS A 1072 26.78 -39.12 56.78
C HIS A 1072 26.55 -40.24 57.80
N SER A 1073 26.79 -39.97 59.08
CA SER A 1073 26.39 -40.82 60.20
C SER A 1073 25.90 -39.99 61.38
N ASN A 1074 24.87 -40.48 62.07
CA ASN A 1074 24.33 -39.86 63.28
C ASN A 1074 24.52 -40.76 64.52
N VAL A 1075 24.62 -40.12 65.69
CA VAL A 1075 24.81 -40.79 67.00
C VAL A 1075 23.51 -41.26 67.66
N GLY A 1076 22.37 -41.24 66.95
CA GLY A 1076 21.08 -41.69 67.48
C GLY A 1076 20.27 -40.66 68.27
N ASN A 1077 20.60 -39.37 68.18
CA ASN A 1077 19.83 -38.28 68.79
C ASN A 1077 18.48 -37.99 68.11
N TRP A 1078 18.17 -38.69 67.01
CA TRP A 1078 16.95 -38.52 66.22
C TRP A 1078 15.99 -39.69 66.42
N ALA A 1079 14.72 -39.49 66.08
CA ALA A 1079 13.69 -40.53 66.16
C ALA A 1079 13.93 -41.74 65.21
N GLN A 1080 14.91 -41.64 64.30
CA GLN A 1080 15.35 -42.69 63.39
C GLN A 1080 16.88 -42.68 63.35
N THR A 1081 17.52 -43.86 63.40
CA THR A 1081 18.99 -43.98 63.39
C THR A 1081 19.58 -44.24 62.01
N ARG A 1082 18.76 -44.70 61.05
CA ARG A 1082 19.13 -44.93 59.65
C ARG A 1082 18.07 -44.34 58.73
N PHE A 1083 18.43 -43.33 57.96
CA PHE A 1083 17.45 -42.64 57.12
C PHE A 1083 18.06 -41.94 55.90
N VAL A 1084 17.20 -41.69 54.91
CA VAL A 1084 17.45 -40.76 53.81
C VAL A 1084 16.48 -39.58 53.90
N PHE A 1085 16.92 -38.41 53.43
CA PHE A 1085 16.02 -37.28 53.24
C PHE A 1085 16.52 -36.29 52.19
N SER A 1086 15.59 -35.48 51.68
CA SER A 1086 15.90 -34.23 50.98
C SER A 1086 15.72 -33.07 51.96
N PRO A 1087 16.67 -32.12 52.04
CA PRO A 1087 16.51 -30.90 52.84
C PRO A 1087 15.55 -29.88 52.19
N ILE A 1088 15.06 -30.15 50.98
CA ILE A 1088 14.05 -29.35 50.27
C ILE A 1088 12.91 -30.27 49.84
N SER A 1089 11.69 -29.97 50.29
CA SER A 1089 10.47 -30.72 49.99
C SER A 1089 9.88 -30.39 48.61
N GLY A 1090 9.08 -31.32 48.06
CA GLY A 1090 8.26 -31.11 46.85
C GLY A 1090 9.01 -31.24 45.52
N GLY A 1091 10.25 -31.70 45.52
CA GLY A 1091 11.11 -31.82 44.33
C GLY A 1091 11.59 -33.24 44.03
N SER A 1092 12.32 -33.39 42.91
CA SER A 1092 12.92 -34.66 42.47
C SER A 1092 13.82 -35.31 43.52
N SER A 1093 14.54 -34.53 44.32
CA SER A 1093 15.36 -35.01 45.43
C SER A 1093 14.53 -35.76 46.49
N GLU A 1094 13.39 -35.21 46.91
CA GLU A 1094 12.50 -35.86 47.88
C GLU A 1094 11.87 -37.11 47.27
N PHE A 1095 11.44 -37.03 46.00
CA PHE A 1095 10.91 -38.20 45.28
C PHE A 1095 11.93 -39.35 45.22
N LEU A 1096 13.18 -39.08 44.83
CA LEU A 1096 14.24 -40.11 44.76
C LEU A 1096 14.55 -40.71 46.14
N ALA A 1097 14.62 -39.89 47.19
CA ALA A 1097 14.78 -40.38 48.57
C ALA A 1097 13.63 -41.32 48.98
N TRP A 1098 12.37 -40.98 48.64
CA TRP A 1098 11.22 -41.86 48.85
C TRP A 1098 11.30 -43.17 48.04
N VAL A 1099 11.74 -43.12 46.78
CA VAL A 1099 11.91 -44.32 45.94
C VAL A 1099 12.97 -45.26 46.54
N ILE A 1100 14.13 -44.72 46.95
CA ILE A 1100 15.19 -45.49 47.60
C ILE A 1100 14.66 -46.13 48.90
N LYS A 1101 14.04 -45.33 49.78
CA LYS A 1101 13.46 -45.82 51.04
C LYS A 1101 12.36 -46.86 50.82
N ASN A 1102 11.58 -46.80 49.75
CA ASN A 1102 10.54 -47.79 49.48
C ASN A 1102 11.08 -49.10 48.89
N ARG A 1103 12.36 -49.15 48.51
CA ARG A 1103 13.06 -50.36 48.05
C ARG A 1103 13.99 -50.97 49.12
N ILE A 1104 14.22 -50.28 50.23
CA ILE A 1104 15.09 -50.73 51.32
C ILE A 1104 14.28 -50.84 52.62
N GLY A 1105 13.98 -52.07 53.04
CA GLY A 1105 13.09 -52.33 54.18
C GLY A 1105 13.61 -51.86 55.55
N TRP A 1106 14.93 -51.73 55.72
CA TRP A 1106 15.57 -51.27 56.96
C TRP A 1106 15.79 -49.75 57.03
N LEU A 1107 15.45 -49.01 55.98
CA LEU A 1107 15.73 -47.58 55.83
C LEU A 1107 14.46 -46.74 56.02
N SER A 1108 14.56 -45.66 56.80
CA SER A 1108 13.47 -44.70 57.00
C SER A 1108 13.61 -43.47 56.10
N TYR A 1109 12.49 -42.79 55.82
CA TYR A 1109 12.52 -41.42 55.30
C TYR A 1109 12.24 -40.51 56.49
N PHE A 1110 13.21 -39.67 56.84
CA PHE A 1110 13.12 -38.82 58.01
C PHE A 1110 13.89 -37.54 57.77
N SER A 1111 13.20 -36.41 57.70
CA SER A 1111 13.84 -35.09 57.69
C SER A 1111 13.90 -34.56 59.12
N PRO A 1112 15.09 -34.43 59.73
CA PRO A 1112 15.21 -33.83 61.06
C PRO A 1112 14.61 -32.41 61.14
N PRO A 1113 14.17 -31.96 62.33
CA PRO A 1113 13.64 -30.60 62.52
C PRO A 1113 14.71 -29.50 62.51
N SER A 1114 16.00 -29.84 62.55
CA SER A 1114 17.10 -28.87 62.49
C SER A 1114 18.38 -29.52 61.93
N GLN A 1115 19.01 -28.89 60.93
CA GLN A 1115 20.25 -29.33 60.31
C GLN A 1115 21.12 -28.12 59.92
N THR A 1116 22.43 -28.22 60.11
CA THR A 1116 23.41 -27.18 59.73
C THR A 1116 24.27 -27.55 58.51
N SER A 1117 24.58 -28.84 58.29
CA SER A 1117 25.41 -29.29 57.16
C SER A 1117 24.78 -29.07 55.77
N PRO A 1118 23.47 -29.35 55.55
CA PRO A 1118 22.88 -29.28 54.21
C PRO A 1118 23.06 -27.94 53.50
N GLN A 1119 23.19 -26.83 54.24
CA GLN A 1119 23.42 -25.48 53.69
C GLN A 1119 24.73 -25.37 52.87
N TYR A 1120 25.72 -26.23 53.14
CA TYR A 1120 27.04 -26.18 52.50
C TYR A 1120 27.15 -27.12 51.30
N VAL A 1121 26.46 -28.26 51.31
CA VAL A 1121 26.64 -29.32 50.30
C VAL A 1121 25.33 -29.60 49.56
N THR A 1122 24.38 -30.25 50.23
CA THR A 1122 23.17 -30.78 49.57
C THR A 1122 22.23 -29.68 49.05
N ILE A 1123 21.95 -28.61 49.81
CA ILE A 1123 21.08 -27.50 49.38
C ILE A 1123 21.66 -26.77 48.15
N PRO A 1124 22.94 -26.35 48.13
CA PRO A 1124 23.57 -25.76 46.95
C PRO A 1124 23.56 -26.63 45.67
N LEU A 1125 23.51 -27.96 45.82
CA LEU A 1125 23.35 -28.92 44.73
C LEU A 1125 21.92 -28.92 44.18
N ILE A 1126 20.90 -29.03 45.06
CA ILE A 1126 19.49 -28.98 44.67
C ILE A 1126 19.15 -27.64 44.00
N GLN A 1127 19.58 -26.52 44.61
CA GLN A 1127 19.47 -25.18 44.01
C GLN A 1127 20.28 -25.02 42.72
N GLY A 1128 21.28 -25.89 42.52
CA GLY A 1128 22.04 -26.02 41.27
C GLY A 1128 21.37 -26.84 40.18
N GLY A 1129 20.16 -27.36 40.41
CA GLY A 1129 19.45 -28.24 39.49
C GLY A 1129 19.89 -29.71 39.55
N ILE A 1130 20.71 -30.10 40.53
CA ILE A 1130 21.18 -31.48 40.73
C ILE A 1130 20.31 -32.13 41.81
N PRO A 1131 19.51 -33.17 41.52
CA PRO A 1131 18.80 -33.92 42.54
C PRO A 1131 19.79 -34.47 43.57
N ALA A 1132 19.61 -34.12 44.84
CA ALA A 1132 20.57 -34.48 45.88
C ALA A 1132 19.90 -34.81 47.21
N ILE A 1133 20.41 -35.85 47.88
CA ILE A 1133 19.86 -36.37 49.14
C ILE A 1133 20.99 -36.58 50.16
N LEU A 1134 20.63 -36.61 51.43
CA LEU A 1134 21.52 -37.11 52.48
C LEU A 1134 21.17 -38.57 52.78
N TYR A 1135 22.19 -39.39 53.03
CA TYR A 1135 22.06 -40.74 53.58
C TYR A 1135 22.81 -40.81 54.91
N GLU A 1136 22.05 -41.07 55.98
CA GLU A 1136 22.50 -41.05 57.37
C GLU A 1136 22.48 -42.47 57.94
N THR A 1137 23.65 -43.00 58.31
CA THR A 1137 23.81 -44.30 58.99
C THR A 1137 23.96 -44.14 60.51
N TYR A 1138 23.99 -45.23 61.28
CA TYR A 1138 24.11 -45.15 62.74
C TYR A 1138 25.58 -45.30 63.19
N THR A 1139 26.16 -44.28 63.81
CA THR A 1139 27.59 -44.23 64.17
C THR A 1139 28.07 -45.41 65.03
N TYR A 1140 27.19 -46.01 65.84
CA TYR A 1140 27.54 -47.08 66.77
C TYR A 1140 27.15 -48.50 66.28
N GLU A 1141 26.79 -48.68 65.01
CA GLU A 1141 26.56 -50.01 64.44
C GLU A 1141 27.88 -50.71 64.04
N PRO A 1142 27.95 -52.06 64.07
CA PRO A 1142 29.15 -52.78 63.62
C PRO A 1142 29.45 -52.49 62.14
N TYR A 1143 30.73 -52.34 61.78
CA TYR A 1143 31.15 -51.99 60.41
C TYR A 1143 30.59 -52.96 59.35
N ASP A 1144 30.52 -54.26 59.63
CA ASP A 1144 29.95 -55.25 58.71
C ASP A 1144 28.48 -54.99 58.38
N VAL A 1145 27.72 -54.43 59.34
CA VAL A 1145 26.32 -54.02 59.14
C VAL A 1145 26.28 -52.77 58.27
N THR A 1146 27.10 -51.75 58.56
CA THR A 1146 27.27 -50.56 57.71
C THR A 1146 27.66 -50.94 56.28
N ARG A 1147 28.53 -51.95 56.12
CA ARG A 1147 29.01 -52.45 54.83
C ARG A 1147 27.93 -53.20 54.05
N SER A 1148 27.14 -54.04 54.72
CA SER A 1148 25.97 -54.70 54.13
C SER A 1148 24.93 -53.67 53.68
N HIS A 1149 24.61 -52.70 54.54
CA HIS A 1149 23.69 -51.61 54.21
C HIS A 1149 24.18 -50.74 53.04
N ALA A 1150 25.49 -50.49 52.92
CA ALA A 1150 26.08 -49.79 51.79
C ALA A 1150 25.94 -50.56 50.46
N ASN A 1151 26.10 -51.89 50.48
CA ASN A 1151 25.90 -52.74 49.30
C ASN A 1151 24.44 -52.73 48.82
N ASP A 1152 23.48 -52.90 49.74
CA ASP A 1152 22.04 -52.78 49.47
C ASP A 1152 21.72 -51.39 48.88
N PHE A 1153 22.24 -50.33 49.49
CA PHE A 1153 21.99 -48.94 49.10
C PHE A 1153 22.49 -48.64 47.68
N VAL A 1154 23.75 -48.99 47.38
CA VAL A 1154 24.33 -48.79 46.04
C VAL A 1154 23.55 -49.60 44.98
N SER A 1155 23.16 -50.83 45.30
CA SER A 1155 22.38 -51.69 44.39
C SER A 1155 20.98 -51.11 44.11
N VAL A 1156 20.32 -50.52 45.11
CA VAL A 1156 19.01 -49.87 44.93
C VAL A 1156 19.12 -48.56 44.16
N VAL A 1157 20.20 -47.79 44.35
CA VAL A 1157 20.50 -46.58 43.57
C VAL A 1157 20.77 -46.91 42.10
N ASP A 1158 21.45 -48.02 41.82
CA ASP A 1158 21.70 -48.48 40.45
C ASP A 1158 20.45 -48.97 39.71
N GLY A 1159 19.41 -49.39 40.45
CA GLY A 1159 18.10 -49.71 39.90
C GLY A 1159 17.18 -48.49 39.67
N LEU A 1160 17.64 -47.25 39.89
CA LEU A 1160 16.80 -46.05 39.71
C LEU A 1160 16.61 -45.70 38.24
N VAL A 1161 15.55 -44.95 37.96
CA VAL A 1161 15.24 -44.39 36.64
C VAL A 1161 15.20 -42.87 36.79
N PHE A 1162 15.88 -42.16 35.88
CA PHE A 1162 16.15 -40.72 35.93
C PHE A 1162 15.58 -39.99 34.72
#